data_AF-A0A7X7QY50-F1
#
_entry.id   AF-A0A7X7QY50-F1
#
_cell.length_a   1.000
_cell.length_b   1.000
_cell.length_c   1.000
_cell.angle_alpha   90.00
_cell.angle_beta   90.00
_cell.angle_gamma   90.00
#
_symmetry.space_group_name_H-M   'P 1'
#
loop_
_entity.id
_entity.type
_entity.pdbx_description
1 polymer ?
#
loop_
_entity_poly.entity_id
_entity_poly.type
_entity_poly.pdbx_seq_one_letter_code
_entity_poly.pdbx_strand_id
1 'polypeptide(L)'
;MKQAVMTVAAIAGLCSLVLGANVALDTNTHFQSIRAYGVWQRQPPNVTQELIDEAIHELVNEFGINRVRFEPPGENRIDNRRWEWFNDDGDPEHINWAAFDTDRFDKTVTRLVMPYKNCVEAGGGQFEVYVSPSFFDTWSSGPAPAWLRYSAGEYTEYAMSLLLRLRDVHGITADFYCIMNEAGNVNPYSATAIQPLIKTLGPRMKAAGLPTRIQYPETVSIDDGWNDYVNNPAVRDDTQMWSHIGLVSWHLYGGASTRRNMRDAAVSRGLQTAQTEFMALTTSILYDDMTIGDVSVWEIYQMYSQLDMTGADYNRLVRKGWYWPFRQVLHYARPGSVRVAASSDDSQLRVLAFVRNGMTIVVLLNDLDSTARTASLSGLVPGIYGLCQSVNRGAYAELGLQTVPGTGLLAVNVPGNTVLTLYPHPGSNLPPVAVDWKAAHRYLALPSSSTTLSAAARDPELDPITYQWSVKRTPPGALASLATPNAASCVAEGLTVTGSYAFNVAISDPTHTINREARIDVFGGNRAPFIVDLHSRNPIFPTLPQTTTELRVYAWDMEGGPLSYHWSLTSQPPGAATVLLSPASNACLVAGMTAPGDYVFQVGALDGASTSTAYLTVPCYPASQAPVISNAVAMPATIMLPASTAMLSAVTADADGDVLSHWWSIKNMPDGADIVFSRPGSNCTMVSGLAIPGAYTFTLTVVDRNAFATRDVTVVADDGSIETNFVLMAPGDDRNWSDTNIWLHGVFPRDAGDIVVISNGTIGGPGPFRAITVDADVTVGAVRVTGTTSSGLHVALAGAARKMYLGGNSGVATIDGMAYSPNALVQLDIANRLVLLSDLRVTIVSQSNLRISAELEGASNVHLSSGAGAIRPRLCSGPSPNFTGTIYVPRRGWLGENHGSMCVNADVIVGPHGNVELGVATNVGRRLVLHTGTFVGTATGTAPRIATPIIVNGHVTNNATDVGPRVMTWAGDVSGTGAIVRGIGNGYDRTNRYLGSISPGFDGAGQLVFRKQTMAGGTAGGTMLLGEAGDPLLLNIEDGDRIRVENFPAPLGLTTLDVMFLTPGAPGTTSWFLYSESGFAGAFNSVNFNVFTGHLASNDPAHVNWIGAAVMPEPAAVFCAGVAAFALARSVLPGIRRGSRDRAPRHRARRSRCRGHGCILRALLL
;
A
#
# COMPACT_ATOMS: atom_id res chain seq x y z
N MET A 1 86.09 9.15 19.78
CA MET A 1 85.08 9.45 18.73
C MET A 1 84.74 8.23 17.85
N LYS A 2 84.60 7.03 18.43
CA LYS A 2 84.21 5.79 17.69
C LYS A 2 83.02 5.04 18.32
N GLN A 3 82.19 5.73 19.10
CA GLN A 3 80.98 5.15 19.72
C GLN A 3 79.68 5.92 19.45
N ALA A 4 79.71 6.99 18.65
CA ALA A 4 78.52 7.82 18.40
C ALA A 4 77.86 7.63 17.01
N VAL A 5 78.38 6.71 16.18
CA VAL A 5 77.87 6.49 14.80
C VAL A 5 77.02 5.23 14.67
N MET A 6 76.93 4.37 15.70
CA MET A 6 76.07 3.17 15.66
C MET A 6 74.64 3.37 16.17
N THR A 7 74.30 4.51 16.78
CA THR A 7 72.95 4.71 17.36
C THR A 7 71.99 5.45 16.41
N VAL A 8 72.47 6.05 15.31
CA VAL A 8 71.61 6.78 14.35
C VAL A 8 71.19 5.91 13.16
N ALA A 9 71.85 4.76 12.93
CA ALA A 9 71.42 3.79 11.92
C ALA A 9 70.33 2.81 12.42
N ALA A 10 70.04 2.79 13.73
CA ALA A 10 69.01 1.92 14.32
C ALA A 10 67.62 2.59 14.47
N ILE A 11 67.49 3.89 14.17
CA ILE A 11 66.23 4.63 14.30
C ILE A 11 65.66 5.04 12.91
N ALA A 12 66.44 4.93 11.83
CA ALA A 12 65.97 5.18 10.46
C ALA A 12 65.52 3.90 9.70
N GLY A 13 65.43 2.77 10.39
CA GLY A 13 65.01 1.46 9.84
C GLY A 13 63.71 0.92 10.45
N LEU A 14 62.93 1.75 11.16
CA LEU A 14 61.57 1.39 11.56
C LEU A 14 60.63 1.66 10.38
N CYS A 15 60.22 0.55 9.77
CA CYS A 15 59.17 0.37 8.79
C CYS A 15 58.34 1.64 8.50
N SER A 16 58.44 2.13 7.27
CA SER A 16 57.26 2.67 6.59
C SER A 16 56.19 1.58 6.58
N LEU A 17 55.43 1.47 7.67
CA LEU A 17 54.15 0.77 7.70
C LEU A 17 53.33 1.42 6.59
N VAL A 18 53.06 0.66 5.54
CA VAL A 18 51.97 1.01 4.62
C VAL A 18 50.76 1.16 5.53
N LEU A 19 50.30 2.40 5.73
CA LEU A 19 49.10 2.70 6.51
C LEU A 19 47.93 2.09 5.74
N GLY A 20 47.62 0.83 6.03
CA GLY A 20 46.39 0.20 5.58
C GLY A 20 45.19 0.88 6.22
N ALA A 21 44.02 0.76 5.59
CA ALA A 21 42.75 1.27 6.11
C ALA A 21 42.57 0.82 7.56
N ASN A 22 42.33 1.76 8.47
CA ASN A 22 42.11 1.48 9.87
C ASN A 22 40.68 0.97 10.04
N VAL A 23 40.55 -0.27 10.49
CA VAL A 23 39.26 -0.91 10.78
C VAL A 23 39.14 -1.10 12.28
N ALA A 24 38.24 -0.33 12.90
CA ALA A 24 38.00 -0.34 14.33
C ALA A 24 36.71 -1.08 14.67
N LEU A 25 36.80 -2.01 15.62
CA LEU A 25 35.67 -2.75 16.16
C LEU A 25 35.39 -2.31 17.60
N ASP A 26 34.11 -2.10 17.92
CA ASP A 26 33.67 -1.91 19.30
C ASP A 26 32.64 -2.98 19.65
N THR A 27 33.11 -3.98 20.40
CA THR A 27 32.30 -5.12 20.85
C THR A 27 31.35 -4.79 22.00
N ASN A 28 31.37 -3.55 22.52
CA ASN A 28 30.42 -3.10 23.56
C ASN A 28 29.16 -2.44 22.97
N THR A 29 29.24 -1.94 21.73
CA THR A 29 28.09 -1.37 21.03
C THR A 29 27.39 -2.45 20.22
N HIS A 30 26.22 -2.88 20.66
CA HIS A 30 25.43 -3.94 20.03
C HIS A 30 24.27 -3.36 19.22
N PHE A 31 23.93 -4.03 18.13
CA PHE A 31 22.75 -3.75 17.31
C PHE A 31 21.79 -4.94 17.34
N GLN A 32 21.36 -5.43 16.18
CA GLN A 32 20.50 -6.60 16.09
C GLN A 32 21.24 -7.92 16.28
N SER A 33 20.51 -8.92 16.76
CA SER A 33 20.94 -10.32 16.68
C SER A 33 20.44 -10.95 15.38
N ILE A 34 21.31 -11.71 14.72
CA ILE A 34 20.91 -12.54 13.58
C ILE A 34 19.94 -13.60 14.09
N ARG A 35 18.74 -13.60 13.53
CA ARG A 35 17.68 -14.54 13.85
C ARG A 35 17.65 -15.68 12.84
N ALA A 36 17.63 -15.34 11.54
CA ALA A 36 17.56 -16.35 10.51
C ALA A 36 18.03 -15.89 9.14
N TYR A 37 18.40 -16.86 8.31
CA TYR A 37 18.56 -16.71 6.87
C TYR A 37 17.55 -17.60 6.16
N GLY A 38 16.76 -17.00 5.27
CA GLY A 38 15.59 -17.64 4.68
C GLY A 38 15.67 -17.88 3.19
N VAL A 39 14.75 -18.73 2.74
CA VAL A 39 14.52 -19.04 1.34
C VAL A 39 13.04 -19.34 1.11
N TRP A 40 12.49 -18.94 -0.03
CA TRP A 40 11.16 -19.40 -0.46
C TRP A 40 11.17 -20.87 -0.83
N GLN A 41 10.11 -21.58 -0.44
CA GLN A 41 9.96 -23.01 -0.66
C GLN A 41 9.53 -23.33 -2.10
N ARG A 42 10.33 -22.90 -3.07
CA ARG A 42 10.13 -23.26 -4.47
C ARG A 42 11.08 -24.37 -4.89
N GLN A 43 10.49 -25.51 -5.21
CA GLN A 43 11.19 -26.61 -5.85
C GLN A 43 11.43 -26.29 -7.34
N PRO A 44 12.66 -26.49 -7.87
CA PRO A 44 12.89 -26.42 -9.31
C PRO A 44 12.16 -27.57 -10.02
N PRO A 45 11.55 -27.32 -11.19
CA PRO A 45 10.87 -28.37 -11.93
C PRO A 45 11.88 -29.42 -12.41
N ASN A 46 11.45 -30.69 -12.47
CA ASN A 46 12.22 -31.81 -13.04
C ASN A 46 13.53 -32.17 -12.33
N VAL A 47 13.67 -31.81 -11.06
CA VAL A 47 14.83 -32.18 -10.25
C VAL A 47 14.53 -33.42 -9.40
N THR A 48 15.50 -34.32 -9.27
CA THR A 48 15.35 -35.53 -8.44
C THR A 48 15.35 -35.18 -6.95
N GLN A 49 14.73 -36.02 -6.12
CA GLN A 49 14.70 -35.77 -4.67
C GLN A 49 16.11 -35.77 -4.06
N GLU A 50 17.02 -36.60 -4.58
CA GLU A 50 18.41 -36.65 -4.10
C GLU A 50 19.15 -35.32 -4.33
N LEU A 51 18.93 -34.64 -5.47
CA LEU A 51 19.53 -33.34 -5.70
C LEU A 51 18.88 -32.25 -4.83
N ILE A 52 17.59 -32.36 -4.52
CA ILE A 52 16.92 -31.47 -3.57
C ILE A 52 17.53 -31.63 -2.18
N ASP A 53 17.66 -32.86 -1.69
CA ASP A 53 18.23 -33.13 -0.38
C ASP A 53 19.70 -32.67 -0.28
N GLU A 54 20.48 -32.86 -1.35
CA GLU A 54 21.86 -32.36 -1.46
C GLU A 54 21.93 -30.82 -1.48
N ALA A 55 21.04 -30.16 -2.20
CA ALA A 55 20.95 -28.70 -2.22
C ALA A 55 20.52 -28.13 -0.87
N ILE A 56 19.61 -28.79 -0.17
CA ILE A 56 19.21 -28.41 1.19
C ILE A 56 20.40 -28.56 2.14
N HIS A 57 21.11 -29.70 2.08
CA HIS A 57 22.31 -29.89 2.89
C HIS A 57 23.35 -28.81 2.61
N GLU A 58 23.56 -28.44 1.35
CA GLU A 58 24.44 -27.34 0.98
C GLU A 58 23.97 -26.00 1.54
N LEU A 59 22.70 -25.65 1.34
CA LEU A 59 22.17 -24.35 1.76
C LEU A 59 22.11 -24.21 3.29
N VAL A 60 21.82 -25.29 4.01
CA VAL A 60 21.78 -25.29 5.47
C VAL A 60 23.19 -25.30 6.04
N ASN A 61 24.00 -26.30 5.69
CA ASN A 61 25.28 -26.54 6.36
C ASN A 61 26.40 -25.64 5.83
N GLU A 62 26.46 -25.40 4.52
CA GLU A 62 27.54 -24.61 3.91
C GLU A 62 27.16 -23.15 3.67
N PHE A 63 25.89 -22.83 3.42
CA PHE A 63 25.49 -21.45 3.11
C PHE A 63 25.01 -20.66 4.32
N GLY A 64 24.07 -21.19 5.13
CA GLY A 64 23.51 -20.43 6.25
C GLY A 64 22.04 -20.65 6.57
N ILE A 65 21.27 -21.25 5.66
CA ILE A 65 19.80 -21.23 5.70
C ILE A 65 19.27 -22.00 6.91
N ASN A 66 18.37 -21.36 7.65
CA ASN A 66 17.63 -21.98 8.75
C ASN A 66 16.16 -21.57 8.79
N ARG A 67 15.69 -20.82 7.78
CA ARG A 67 14.31 -20.40 7.64
C ARG A 67 13.75 -20.73 6.28
N VAL A 68 12.46 -21.04 6.25
CA VAL A 68 11.71 -21.23 5.01
C VAL A 68 10.49 -20.32 5.00
N ARG A 69 10.35 -19.50 3.95
CA ARG A 69 9.06 -18.91 3.60
C ARG A 69 8.21 -19.99 2.96
N PHE A 70 7.04 -20.26 3.52
CA PHE A 70 6.06 -21.21 3.04
C PHE A 70 4.87 -20.50 2.38
N GLU A 71 4.88 -20.37 1.06
CA GLU A 71 3.72 -19.99 0.26
C GLU A 71 2.75 -21.17 0.01
N PRO A 72 1.54 -21.15 0.58
CA PRO A 72 0.55 -22.20 0.33
C PRO A 72 0.08 -22.22 -1.13
N PRO A 73 -0.57 -23.31 -1.58
CA PRO A 73 -1.12 -23.38 -2.94
C PRO A 73 -2.05 -22.19 -3.22
N GLY A 74 -1.63 -21.32 -4.14
CA GLY A 74 -2.33 -20.09 -4.54
C GLY A 74 -2.65 -19.99 -6.04
N GLU A 75 -2.22 -21.00 -6.80
CA GLU A 75 -2.23 -21.03 -8.26
C GLU A 75 -3.44 -21.82 -8.82
N ASN A 76 -3.64 -21.74 -10.14
CA ASN A 76 -4.65 -22.50 -10.89
C ASN A 76 -4.00 -23.38 -11.97
N ARG A 77 -3.21 -24.37 -11.59
CA ARG A 77 -2.61 -25.32 -12.55
C ARG A 77 -3.38 -26.63 -12.57
N ILE A 78 -3.19 -27.39 -13.65
CA ILE A 78 -3.75 -28.75 -13.82
C ILE A 78 -3.53 -29.66 -12.60
N ASP A 79 -2.38 -29.51 -11.94
CA ASP A 79 -1.92 -30.31 -10.80
C ASP A 79 -1.77 -29.47 -9.51
N ASN A 80 -2.27 -28.23 -9.53
CA ASN A 80 -2.11 -27.29 -8.43
C ASN A 80 -3.29 -26.34 -8.33
N ARG A 81 -4.28 -26.66 -7.50
CA ARG A 81 -5.35 -25.72 -7.18
C ARG A 81 -4.97 -24.91 -5.94
N ARG A 82 -5.66 -23.78 -5.76
CA ARG A 82 -5.64 -23.02 -4.52
C ARG A 82 -6.07 -23.90 -3.37
N TRP A 83 -5.45 -23.67 -2.22
CA TRP A 83 -5.69 -24.36 -0.96
C TRP A 83 -7.19 -24.49 -0.67
N GLU A 84 -7.89 -23.38 -0.77
CA GLU A 84 -9.34 -23.29 -0.70
C GLU A 84 -9.84 -22.71 -2.03
N TRP A 85 -10.47 -23.57 -2.83
CA TRP A 85 -10.90 -23.21 -4.18
C TRP A 85 -12.25 -22.47 -4.18
N PHE A 86 -13.15 -22.89 -3.30
CA PHE A 86 -14.40 -22.24 -2.93
C PHE A 86 -14.48 -22.22 -1.41
N ASN A 87 -15.31 -21.34 -0.86
CA ASN A 87 -15.62 -21.37 0.57
C ASN A 87 -16.03 -22.79 0.99
N ASP A 88 -15.36 -23.32 2.00
CA ASP A 88 -15.48 -24.71 2.42
C ASP A 88 -16.88 -25.04 2.99
N ASP A 89 -17.41 -24.12 3.79
CA ASP A 89 -18.83 -23.97 4.09
C ASP A 89 -19.21 -22.49 4.30
N GLY A 90 -20.10 -22.14 5.23
CA GLY A 90 -20.51 -20.75 5.48
C GLY A 90 -20.44 -20.37 6.96
N ASP A 91 -19.87 -21.25 7.78
CA ASP A 91 -19.62 -21.04 9.21
C ASP A 91 -18.11 -20.83 9.43
N PRO A 92 -17.62 -19.58 9.51
CA PRO A 92 -16.19 -19.26 9.62
C PRO A 92 -15.51 -19.76 10.93
N GLU A 93 -16.24 -20.50 11.75
CA GLU A 93 -15.76 -21.15 12.96
C GLU A 93 -15.52 -22.67 12.76
N HIS A 94 -15.78 -23.22 11.58
CA HIS A 94 -15.79 -24.66 11.29
C HIS A 94 -15.08 -25.04 9.97
N ILE A 95 -13.90 -25.69 10.10
CA ILE A 95 -13.12 -26.11 8.94
C ILE A 95 -13.68 -27.42 8.36
N ASN A 96 -14.22 -27.37 7.15
CA ASN A 96 -14.63 -28.52 6.37
C ASN A 96 -13.47 -29.04 5.49
N TRP A 97 -12.59 -29.85 6.09
CA TRP A 97 -11.39 -30.41 5.42
C TRP A 97 -11.63 -31.11 4.08
N ALA A 98 -12.84 -31.62 3.82
CA ALA A 98 -13.17 -32.28 2.56
C ALA A 98 -13.23 -31.31 1.36
N ALA A 99 -13.32 -30.00 1.60
CA ALA A 99 -13.36 -28.97 0.57
C ALA A 99 -11.97 -28.41 0.19
N PHE A 100 -10.93 -28.71 0.96
CA PHE A 100 -9.57 -28.20 0.73
C PHE A 100 -8.73 -29.12 -0.15
N ASP A 101 -7.87 -28.53 -0.99
CA ASP A 101 -6.85 -29.28 -1.74
C ASP A 101 -5.58 -29.42 -0.88
N THR A 102 -5.52 -30.52 -0.12
CA THR A 102 -4.39 -30.80 0.77
C THR A 102 -3.18 -31.41 0.07
N ASP A 103 -3.38 -31.96 -1.12
CA ASP A 103 -2.45 -32.88 -1.76
C ASP A 103 -1.11 -32.20 -2.10
N ARG A 104 -1.19 -31.01 -2.71
CA ARG A 104 0.00 -30.21 -3.06
C ARG A 104 0.71 -29.70 -1.82
N PHE A 105 -0.06 -29.15 -0.88
CA PHE A 105 0.46 -28.61 0.37
C PHE A 105 1.28 -29.67 1.11
N ASP A 106 0.70 -30.85 1.32
CA ASP A 106 1.34 -31.94 2.06
C ASP A 106 2.58 -32.46 1.32
N LYS A 107 2.51 -32.58 -0.01
CA LYS A 107 3.66 -32.95 -0.84
C LYS A 107 4.80 -31.94 -0.72
N THR A 108 4.52 -30.64 -0.79
CA THR A 108 5.54 -29.59 -0.66
C THR A 108 6.17 -29.58 0.74
N VAL A 109 5.36 -29.76 1.79
CA VAL A 109 5.88 -29.84 3.16
C VAL A 109 6.80 -31.06 3.31
N THR A 110 6.35 -32.25 2.86
CA THR A 110 7.11 -33.50 2.99
C THR A 110 8.39 -33.49 2.16
N ARG A 111 8.36 -32.95 0.94
CA ARG A 111 9.49 -33.01 0.01
C ARG A 111 10.50 -31.89 0.17
N LEU A 112 10.14 -30.80 0.87
CA LEU A 112 10.99 -29.62 0.92
C LEU A 112 11.10 -29.02 2.32
N VAL A 113 9.99 -28.62 2.93
CA VAL A 113 10.01 -27.92 4.23
C VAL A 113 10.56 -28.82 5.34
N MET A 114 10.10 -30.07 5.39
CA MET A 114 10.51 -31.03 6.40
C MET A 114 11.99 -31.46 6.24
N PRO A 115 12.52 -31.69 5.02
CA PRO A 115 13.95 -31.83 4.81
C PRO A 115 14.79 -30.63 5.29
N TYR A 116 14.35 -29.39 5.05
CA TYR A 116 15.03 -28.21 5.63
C TYR A 116 15.04 -28.27 7.17
N LYS A 117 13.88 -28.49 7.79
CA LYS A 117 13.75 -28.64 9.25
C LYS A 117 14.69 -29.69 9.80
N ASN A 118 14.64 -30.89 9.24
CA ASN A 118 15.45 -32.02 9.69
C ASN A 118 16.94 -31.73 9.55
N CYS A 119 17.36 -31.08 8.46
CA CYS A 119 18.75 -30.72 8.24
C CYS A 119 19.24 -29.67 9.26
N VAL A 120 18.44 -28.63 9.52
CA VAL A 120 18.76 -27.57 10.49
C VAL A 120 18.85 -28.13 11.91
N GLU A 121 17.89 -28.96 12.30
CA GLU A 121 17.83 -29.54 13.65
C GLU A 121 18.88 -30.62 13.89
N ALA A 122 19.25 -31.38 12.85
CA ALA A 122 20.38 -32.31 12.93
C ALA A 122 21.71 -31.58 13.21
N GLY A 123 21.85 -30.32 12.76
CA GLY A 123 22.97 -29.45 13.09
C GLY A 123 22.85 -28.74 14.45
N GLY A 124 21.80 -29.02 15.23
CA GLY A 124 21.53 -28.34 16.51
C GLY A 124 20.99 -26.91 16.38
N GLY A 125 20.59 -26.49 15.17
CA GLY A 125 19.99 -25.18 14.92
C GLY A 125 18.49 -25.14 15.19
N GLN A 126 17.93 -23.94 15.31
CA GLN A 126 16.49 -23.72 15.34
C GLN A 126 15.98 -23.45 13.92
N PHE A 127 15.05 -24.29 13.47
CA PHE A 127 14.34 -24.10 12.22
C PHE A 127 13.18 -23.11 12.40
N GLU A 128 13.07 -22.14 11.50
CA GLU A 128 11.97 -21.18 11.46
C GLU A 128 11.15 -21.36 10.19
N VAL A 129 9.82 -21.26 10.27
CA VAL A 129 8.95 -21.21 9.10
C VAL A 129 7.93 -20.09 9.24
N TYR A 130 7.68 -19.39 8.13
CA TYR A 130 6.54 -18.47 8.07
C TYR A 130 5.65 -18.73 6.88
N VAL A 131 4.33 -18.63 7.09
CA VAL A 131 3.34 -18.85 6.04
C VAL A 131 3.02 -17.52 5.36
N SER A 132 3.15 -17.45 4.03
CA SER A 132 2.94 -16.25 3.22
C SER A 132 2.02 -16.53 2.03
N PRO A 133 0.70 -16.35 2.15
CA PRO A 133 -0.26 -16.62 1.07
C PRO A 133 -0.18 -15.61 -0.08
N SER A 134 -0.33 -16.13 -1.30
CA SER A 134 -0.44 -15.39 -2.56
C SER A 134 -1.61 -15.94 -3.39
N PHE A 135 -2.31 -15.11 -4.17
CA PHE A 135 -3.47 -15.54 -4.97
C PHE A 135 -3.25 -15.29 -6.47
N PHE A 136 -2.59 -16.19 -7.20
CA PHE A 136 -2.10 -15.94 -8.57
C PHE A 136 -3.20 -15.95 -9.67
N ASP A 137 -4.10 -14.94 -9.72
CA ASP A 137 -5.13 -14.80 -10.79
C ASP A 137 -4.67 -14.03 -12.04
N THR A 138 -3.83 -13.01 -11.86
CA THR A 138 -3.40 -12.10 -12.93
C THR A 138 -1.87 -11.98 -13.01
N TRP A 139 -1.16 -11.92 -11.87
CA TRP A 139 0.31 -11.84 -11.70
C TRP A 139 0.77 -12.34 -10.30
N SER A 140 1.80 -11.72 -9.67
CA SER A 140 2.45 -12.08 -8.39
C SER A 140 1.47 -12.26 -7.21
N SER A 141 0.42 -11.43 -7.17
CA SER A 141 -0.72 -11.55 -6.26
C SER A 141 -1.97 -10.97 -6.97
N GLY A 142 -2.81 -11.83 -7.53
CA GLY A 142 -4.13 -11.45 -8.06
C GLY A 142 -5.16 -11.22 -6.95
N PRO A 143 -6.41 -10.83 -7.30
CA PRO A 143 -7.44 -10.59 -6.31
C PRO A 143 -7.76 -11.87 -5.51
N ALA A 144 -7.80 -11.76 -4.19
CA ALA A 144 -8.38 -12.82 -3.38
C ALA A 144 -9.88 -12.96 -3.65
N PRO A 145 -10.45 -14.16 -3.47
CA PRO A 145 -11.90 -14.37 -3.52
C PRO A 145 -12.69 -13.41 -2.62
N ALA A 146 -13.96 -13.16 -2.96
CA ALA A 146 -14.77 -12.18 -2.24
C ALA A 146 -14.90 -12.51 -0.73
N TRP A 147 -15.10 -13.79 -0.40
CA TRP A 147 -15.24 -14.25 0.99
C TRP A 147 -13.99 -13.97 1.83
N LEU A 148 -12.79 -14.21 1.30
CA LEU A 148 -11.52 -13.89 1.98
C LEU A 148 -11.25 -12.37 2.12
N ARG A 149 -11.92 -11.53 1.31
CA ARG A 149 -11.75 -10.06 1.36
C ARG A 149 -12.75 -9.37 2.26
N TYR A 150 -14.00 -9.84 2.26
CA TYR A 150 -15.11 -9.15 2.90
C TYR A 150 -15.61 -9.85 4.18
N SER A 151 -15.10 -11.03 4.49
CA SER A 151 -15.30 -11.69 5.78
C SER A 151 -13.96 -11.95 6.47
N ALA A 152 -13.71 -11.25 7.58
CA ALA A 152 -12.52 -11.51 8.39
C ALA A 152 -12.58 -12.89 9.08
N GLY A 153 -13.79 -13.44 9.26
CA GLY A 153 -14.01 -14.79 9.74
C GLY A 153 -13.50 -15.84 8.75
N GLU A 154 -13.98 -15.78 7.52
CA GLU A 154 -13.60 -16.73 6.46
C GLU A 154 -12.10 -16.65 6.16
N TYR A 155 -11.55 -15.44 6.13
CA TYR A 155 -10.11 -15.28 6.05
C TYR A 155 -9.37 -15.94 7.23
N THR A 156 -9.90 -15.80 8.44
CA THR A 156 -9.31 -16.40 9.64
C THR A 156 -9.40 -17.92 9.59
N GLU A 157 -10.50 -18.49 9.12
CA GLU A 157 -10.64 -19.93 8.86
C GLU A 157 -9.60 -20.42 7.85
N TYR A 158 -9.50 -19.77 6.69
CA TYR A 158 -8.48 -20.05 5.68
C TYR A 158 -7.07 -20.03 6.29
N ALA A 159 -6.72 -18.98 7.04
CA ALA A 159 -5.41 -18.86 7.69
C ALA A 159 -5.19 -19.95 8.74
N MET A 160 -6.20 -20.24 9.56
CA MET A 160 -6.13 -21.26 10.61
C MET A 160 -6.03 -22.66 10.02
N SER A 161 -6.73 -22.99 8.94
CA SER A 161 -6.63 -24.30 8.29
C SER A 161 -5.21 -24.58 7.80
N LEU A 162 -4.52 -23.59 7.22
CA LEU A 162 -3.10 -23.71 6.84
C LEU A 162 -2.20 -23.99 8.05
N LEU A 163 -2.35 -23.20 9.11
CA LEU A 163 -1.53 -23.31 10.33
C LEU A 163 -1.77 -24.62 11.09
N LEU A 164 -3.04 -25.03 11.20
CA LEU A 164 -3.46 -26.26 11.87
C LEU A 164 -3.01 -27.49 11.06
N ARG A 165 -3.10 -27.48 9.73
CA ARG A 165 -2.57 -28.57 8.90
C ARG A 165 -1.06 -28.75 9.09
N LEU A 166 -0.27 -27.66 9.07
CA LEU A 166 1.17 -27.75 9.34
C LEU A 166 1.46 -28.39 10.69
N ARG A 167 0.76 -27.97 11.75
CA ARG A 167 0.99 -28.46 13.10
C ARG A 167 0.51 -29.90 13.29
N ASP A 168 -0.74 -30.16 12.96
CA ASP A 168 -1.43 -31.39 13.37
C ASP A 168 -1.05 -32.59 12.50
N VAL A 169 -0.54 -32.35 11.29
CA VAL A 169 -0.23 -33.40 10.32
C VAL A 169 1.27 -33.54 10.11
N HIS A 170 1.97 -32.42 10.02
CA HIS A 170 3.40 -32.40 9.72
C HIS A 170 4.26 -32.15 10.96
N GLY A 171 3.66 -31.83 12.12
CA GLY A 171 4.40 -31.54 13.35
C GLY A 171 5.20 -30.24 13.28
N ILE A 172 4.83 -29.31 12.38
CA ILE A 172 5.51 -28.04 12.17
C ILE A 172 4.61 -26.91 12.68
N THR A 173 5.07 -26.15 13.66
CA THR A 173 4.38 -24.94 14.11
C THR A 173 5.01 -23.75 13.42
N ALA A 174 4.22 -22.93 12.72
CA ALA A 174 4.73 -21.73 12.08
C ALA A 174 5.08 -20.66 13.11
N ASP A 175 6.24 -20.04 12.95
CA ASP A 175 6.69 -18.91 13.78
C ASP A 175 5.92 -17.64 13.40
N PHE A 176 5.71 -17.44 12.10
CA PHE A 176 4.97 -16.29 11.60
C PHE A 176 3.92 -16.63 10.54
N TYR A 177 2.92 -15.77 10.44
CA TYR A 177 1.93 -15.73 9.36
C TYR A 177 1.88 -14.31 8.79
N CYS A 178 1.91 -14.18 7.47
CA CYS A 178 1.63 -12.92 6.79
C CYS A 178 0.19 -12.93 6.24
N ILE A 179 -0.49 -11.79 6.28
CA ILE A 179 -1.84 -11.66 5.72
C ILE A 179 -1.84 -11.80 4.19
N MET A 180 -0.86 -11.20 3.53
CA MET A 180 -0.77 -11.20 2.08
C MET A 180 0.68 -10.94 1.67
N ASN A 181 1.23 -11.83 0.85
CA ASN A 181 2.47 -11.54 0.16
C ASN A 181 2.29 -10.33 -0.76
N GLU A 182 3.17 -9.35 -0.67
CA GLU A 182 3.13 -8.11 -1.46
C GLU A 182 1.81 -7.32 -1.29
N ALA A 183 1.36 -7.13 -0.04
CA ALA A 183 0.14 -6.37 0.25
C ALA A 183 0.11 -5.01 -0.49
N GLY A 184 -0.99 -4.73 -1.20
CA GLY A 184 -1.18 -3.51 -1.99
C GLY A 184 -0.57 -3.54 -3.40
N ASN A 185 0.17 -4.58 -3.78
CA ASN A 185 0.70 -4.76 -5.13
C ASN A 185 -0.38 -5.26 -6.11
N VAL A 186 -1.21 -4.35 -6.61
CA VAL A 186 -2.34 -4.67 -7.53
C VAL A 186 -3.35 -5.66 -6.90
N ASN A 187 -3.37 -5.72 -5.57
CA ASN A 187 -4.30 -6.49 -4.76
C ASN A 187 -5.00 -5.58 -3.74
N PRO A 188 -6.19 -5.94 -3.22
CA PRO A 188 -7.01 -5.04 -2.41
C PRO A 188 -6.62 -4.99 -0.93
N TYR A 189 -5.47 -5.53 -0.53
CA TYR A 189 -5.05 -5.65 0.86
C TYR A 189 -4.31 -4.39 1.36
N SER A 190 -5.01 -3.27 1.45
CA SER A 190 -4.49 -2.05 2.09
C SER A 190 -4.32 -2.21 3.61
N ALA A 191 -3.64 -1.26 4.27
CA ALA A 191 -3.48 -1.25 5.72
C ALA A 191 -4.81 -1.33 6.49
N THR A 192 -5.84 -0.61 6.02
CA THR A 192 -7.19 -0.63 6.62
C THR A 192 -7.95 -1.91 6.32
N ALA A 193 -7.66 -2.59 5.20
CA ALA A 193 -8.24 -3.89 4.87
C ALA A 193 -7.63 -5.02 5.72
N ILE A 194 -6.32 -4.99 5.98
CA ILE A 194 -5.64 -6.04 6.77
C ILE A 194 -5.77 -5.88 8.28
N GLN A 195 -6.00 -4.67 8.78
CA GLN A 195 -6.23 -4.39 10.20
C GLN A 195 -7.30 -5.30 10.84
N PRO A 196 -8.54 -5.37 10.31
CA PRO A 196 -9.56 -6.25 10.88
C PRO A 196 -9.21 -7.74 10.76
N LEU A 197 -8.46 -8.15 9.73
CA LEU A 197 -8.00 -9.53 9.57
C LEU A 197 -7.03 -9.91 10.70
N ILE A 198 -6.05 -9.06 11.00
CA ILE A 198 -5.09 -9.28 12.10
C ILE A 198 -5.80 -9.33 13.46
N LYS A 199 -6.75 -8.42 13.70
CA LYS A 199 -7.52 -8.35 14.95
C LYS A 199 -8.45 -9.55 15.16
N THR A 200 -8.81 -10.24 14.08
CA THR A 200 -9.63 -11.47 14.13
C THR A 200 -8.74 -12.72 14.25
N LEU A 201 -7.69 -12.83 13.44
CA LEU A 201 -6.79 -13.98 13.41
C LEU A 201 -5.93 -14.09 14.67
N GLY A 202 -5.42 -12.98 15.20
CA GLY A 202 -4.55 -12.95 16.38
C GLY A 202 -5.11 -13.70 17.59
N PRO A 203 -6.32 -13.36 18.06
CA PRO A 203 -7.00 -14.09 19.13
C PRO A 203 -7.28 -15.55 18.80
N ARG A 204 -7.62 -15.88 17.55
CA ARG A 204 -7.93 -17.26 17.12
C ARG A 204 -6.67 -18.16 17.14
N MET A 205 -5.53 -17.66 16.69
CA MET A 205 -4.24 -18.36 16.81
C MET A 205 -3.91 -18.63 18.28
N LYS A 206 -4.03 -17.61 19.14
CA LYS A 206 -3.79 -17.75 20.58
C LYS A 206 -4.74 -18.76 21.23
N ALA A 207 -6.02 -18.73 20.90
CA ALA A 207 -7.01 -19.68 21.40
C ALA A 207 -6.71 -21.13 20.98
N ALA A 208 -6.15 -21.32 19.78
CA ALA A 208 -5.70 -22.62 19.29
C ALA A 208 -4.34 -23.07 19.86
N GLY A 209 -3.72 -22.29 20.75
CA GLY A 209 -2.42 -22.58 21.35
C GLY A 209 -1.24 -22.41 20.39
N LEU A 210 -1.40 -21.66 19.29
CA LEU A 210 -0.32 -21.38 18.36
C LEU A 210 0.54 -20.21 18.90
N PRO A 211 1.87 -20.37 19.02
CA PRO A 211 2.79 -19.28 19.36
C PRO A 211 3.03 -18.32 18.18
N THR A 212 2.44 -18.61 17.02
CA THR A 212 2.56 -17.87 15.76
C THR A 212 2.23 -16.39 15.95
N ARG A 213 3.05 -15.52 15.37
CA ARG A 213 2.82 -14.06 15.35
C ARG A 213 2.64 -13.55 13.92
N ILE A 214 2.13 -12.34 13.76
CA ILE A 214 2.02 -11.73 12.43
C ILE A 214 3.37 -11.16 11.98
N GLN A 215 3.77 -11.47 10.74
CA GLN A 215 4.82 -10.76 10.01
C GLN A 215 4.17 -9.71 9.11
N TYR A 216 4.62 -8.45 9.21
CA TYR A 216 3.90 -7.29 8.68
C TYR A 216 4.85 -6.22 8.10
N PRO A 217 4.55 -5.53 6.99
CA PRO A 217 3.42 -5.75 6.09
C PRO A 217 3.73 -6.66 4.88
N GLU A 218 4.97 -7.16 4.70
CA GLU A 218 5.41 -7.93 3.50
C GLU A 218 5.09 -7.20 2.17
N THR A 219 5.29 -5.89 2.10
CA THR A 219 5.02 -5.12 0.88
C THR A 219 6.10 -5.31 -0.19
N VAL A 220 5.71 -5.12 -1.46
CA VAL A 220 6.59 -5.22 -2.66
C VAL A 220 7.82 -4.28 -2.60
N SER A 221 7.70 -3.17 -1.88
CA SER A 221 8.81 -2.29 -1.55
C SER A 221 8.74 -1.81 -0.11
N ILE A 222 9.90 -1.45 0.45
CA ILE A 222 9.98 -0.91 1.81
C ILE A 222 9.39 0.50 1.92
N ASP A 223 9.49 1.31 0.86
CA ASP A 223 8.95 2.68 0.86
C ASP A 223 7.41 2.67 0.90
N ASP A 224 6.77 1.75 0.19
CA ASP A 224 5.30 1.54 0.29
C ASP A 224 4.94 0.99 1.67
N GLY A 225 5.72 0.05 2.19
CA GLY A 225 5.56 -0.49 3.54
C GLY A 225 5.63 0.58 4.63
N TRP A 226 6.47 1.60 4.45
CA TRP A 226 6.52 2.75 5.36
C TRP A 226 5.31 3.66 5.19
N ASN A 227 5.11 4.17 3.98
CA ASN A 227 4.16 5.25 3.73
C ASN A 227 2.70 4.80 3.91
N ASP A 228 2.37 3.59 3.44
CA ASP A 228 0.98 3.14 3.32
C ASP A 228 0.55 2.20 4.45
N TYR A 229 1.50 1.64 5.20
CA TYR A 229 1.24 0.63 6.23
C TYR A 229 1.74 1.05 7.61
N VAL A 230 3.05 1.06 7.85
CA VAL A 230 3.59 1.25 9.21
C VAL A 230 3.36 2.67 9.74
N ASN A 231 3.48 3.70 8.90
CA ASN A 231 3.24 5.09 9.28
C ASN A 231 1.79 5.56 9.00
N ASN A 232 0.91 4.66 8.54
CA ASN A 232 -0.46 5.02 8.18
C ASN A 232 -1.27 5.42 9.43
N PRO A 233 -1.87 6.63 9.49
CA PRO A 233 -2.61 7.12 10.66
C PRO A 233 -3.76 6.21 11.12
N ALA A 234 -4.32 5.39 10.22
CA ALA A 234 -5.42 4.49 10.56
C ALA A 234 -5.00 3.27 11.41
N VAL A 235 -3.71 2.89 11.36
CA VAL A 235 -3.22 1.67 12.02
C VAL A 235 -1.96 1.86 12.86
N ARG A 236 -1.19 2.95 12.66
CA ARG A 236 0.10 3.19 13.33
C ARG A 236 -0.03 3.19 14.86
N ASP A 237 -1.17 3.66 15.37
CA ASP A 237 -1.49 3.82 16.79
C ASP A 237 -2.48 2.74 17.29
N ASP A 238 -2.86 1.74 16.48
CA ASP A 238 -3.74 0.64 16.89
C ASP A 238 -2.98 -0.39 17.75
N THR A 239 -3.00 -0.17 19.06
CA THR A 239 -2.31 -1.04 20.04
C THR A 239 -2.79 -2.49 20.01
N GLN A 240 -4.06 -2.73 19.64
CA GLN A 240 -4.62 -4.08 19.59
C GLN A 240 -4.02 -4.85 18.41
N MET A 241 -4.00 -4.26 17.21
CA MET A 241 -3.38 -4.85 16.03
C MET A 241 -1.88 -5.11 16.27
N TRP A 242 -1.14 -4.10 16.75
CA TRP A 242 0.30 -4.22 16.98
C TRP A 242 0.67 -5.27 18.04
N SER A 243 -0.24 -5.58 18.99
CA SER A 243 -0.01 -6.64 19.98
C SER A 243 0.14 -8.04 19.37
N HIS A 244 -0.38 -8.26 18.15
CA HIS A 244 -0.31 -9.53 17.41
C HIS A 244 0.87 -9.61 16.43
N ILE A 245 1.53 -8.49 16.13
CA ILE A 245 2.69 -8.43 15.24
C ILE A 245 3.95 -8.89 15.98
N GLY A 246 4.82 -9.64 15.31
CA GLY A 246 6.07 -10.16 15.86
C GLY A 246 7.32 -9.87 15.02
N LEU A 247 7.16 -9.47 13.75
CA LEU A 247 8.26 -9.15 12.85
C LEU A 247 7.81 -8.09 11.85
N VAL A 248 8.66 -7.09 11.60
CA VAL A 248 8.41 -6.07 10.57
C VAL A 248 9.23 -6.41 9.31
N SER A 249 8.61 -6.48 8.15
CA SER A 249 9.26 -7.02 6.95
C SER A 249 8.90 -6.34 5.63
N TRP A 250 9.78 -6.47 4.65
CA TRP A 250 9.63 -5.86 3.32
C TRP A 250 10.35 -6.62 2.20
N HIS A 251 9.92 -6.36 0.97
CA HIS A 251 10.64 -6.68 -0.27
C HIS A 251 11.39 -5.45 -0.80
N LEU A 252 12.21 -5.63 -1.84
CA LEU A 252 13.09 -4.57 -2.38
C LEU A 252 12.88 -4.26 -3.87
N TYR A 253 11.67 -4.47 -4.41
CA TYR A 253 11.40 -4.21 -5.83
C TYR A 253 11.11 -2.74 -6.17
N GLY A 254 11.01 -1.87 -5.16
CA GLY A 254 10.81 -0.42 -5.34
C GLY A 254 11.88 0.44 -4.64
N GLY A 255 11.50 1.65 -4.24
CA GLY A 255 12.36 2.55 -3.50
C GLY A 255 12.81 1.95 -2.17
N ALA A 256 14.00 2.36 -1.69
CA ALA A 256 14.57 1.86 -0.45
C ALA A 256 15.12 2.96 0.47
N SER A 257 14.47 4.13 0.42
CA SER A 257 14.85 5.34 1.14
C SER A 257 14.44 5.31 2.63
N THR A 258 13.43 4.52 2.98
CA THR A 258 12.80 4.50 4.31
C THR A 258 13.31 3.40 5.25
N ARG A 259 14.39 2.69 4.91
CA ARG A 259 14.99 1.62 5.76
C ARG A 259 15.16 2.02 7.21
N ARG A 260 15.69 3.23 7.44
CA ARG A 260 15.92 3.76 8.78
C ARG A 260 14.61 4.00 9.53
N ASN A 261 13.62 4.58 8.86
CA ASN A 261 12.29 4.83 9.43
C ASN A 261 11.62 3.53 9.84
N MET A 262 11.68 2.53 8.95
CA MET A 262 11.08 1.23 9.20
C MET A 262 11.71 0.52 10.40
N ARG A 263 13.04 0.54 10.46
CA ARG A 263 13.81 0.07 11.60
C ARG A 263 13.40 0.79 12.89
N ASP A 264 13.41 2.12 12.91
CA ASP A 264 13.14 2.89 14.13
C ASP A 264 11.73 2.63 14.67
N ALA A 265 10.74 2.45 13.78
CA ALA A 265 9.38 2.09 14.15
C ALA A 265 9.25 0.65 14.69
N ALA A 266 10.02 -0.30 14.15
CA ALA A 266 10.07 -1.67 14.68
C ALA A 266 10.76 -1.72 16.05
N VAL A 267 11.94 -1.10 16.18
CA VAL A 267 12.73 -1.08 17.42
C VAL A 267 11.99 -0.38 18.55
N SER A 268 11.31 0.73 18.29
CA SER A 268 10.48 1.41 19.30
C SER A 268 9.32 0.56 19.83
N ARG A 269 8.93 -0.50 19.10
CA ARG A 269 7.91 -1.49 19.51
C ARG A 269 8.53 -2.79 20.05
N GLY A 270 9.86 -2.86 20.18
CA GLY A 270 10.56 -4.09 20.58
C GLY A 270 10.51 -5.20 19.53
N LEU A 271 10.33 -4.84 18.26
CA LEU A 271 10.24 -5.78 17.13
C LEU A 271 11.54 -5.80 16.32
N GLN A 272 11.82 -6.95 15.72
CA GLN A 272 12.92 -7.12 14.77
C GLN A 272 12.46 -6.80 13.33
N THR A 273 13.41 -6.60 12.43
CA THR A 273 13.16 -6.34 11.01
C THR A 273 13.64 -7.48 10.11
N ALA A 274 13.04 -7.57 8.92
CA ALA A 274 13.35 -8.58 7.93
C ALA A 274 13.32 -8.04 6.49
N GLN A 275 14.28 -8.45 5.68
CA GLN A 275 14.17 -8.41 4.22
C GLN A 275 13.89 -9.84 3.75
N THR A 276 12.76 -10.04 3.06
CA THR A 276 12.18 -11.37 2.83
C THR A 276 12.01 -11.75 1.37
N GLU A 277 12.13 -10.81 0.44
CA GLU A 277 12.14 -11.14 -0.98
C GLU A 277 12.90 -10.11 -1.84
N PHE A 278 13.81 -10.60 -2.67
CA PHE A 278 14.36 -9.86 -3.80
C PHE A 278 15.17 -10.79 -4.73
N MET A 279 15.02 -10.62 -6.05
CA MET A 279 15.74 -11.48 -7.02
C MET A 279 17.15 -10.99 -7.37
N ALA A 280 17.42 -9.68 -7.21
CA ALA A 280 18.67 -9.06 -7.64
C ALA A 280 19.61 -8.67 -6.47
N LEU A 281 19.67 -9.53 -5.45
CA LEU A 281 20.49 -9.30 -4.26
C LEU A 281 21.97 -9.13 -4.62
N THR A 282 22.63 -8.24 -3.87
CA THR A 282 24.07 -8.01 -3.92
C THR A 282 24.62 -7.88 -2.50
N THR A 283 25.92 -7.99 -2.34
CA THR A 283 26.63 -7.71 -1.07
C THR A 283 26.40 -6.29 -0.57
N SER A 284 26.17 -5.32 -1.46
CA SER A 284 25.77 -3.96 -1.07
C SER A 284 24.39 -3.90 -0.44
N ILE A 285 23.43 -4.64 -0.99
CA ILE A 285 22.09 -4.71 -0.41
C ILE A 285 22.15 -5.39 0.96
N LEU A 286 22.86 -6.51 1.08
CA LEU A 286 23.09 -7.17 2.36
C LEU A 286 23.71 -6.21 3.38
N TYR A 287 24.74 -5.44 2.98
CA TYR A 287 25.38 -4.47 3.85
C TYR A 287 24.41 -3.37 4.33
N ASP A 288 23.63 -2.79 3.42
CA ASP A 288 22.67 -1.73 3.73
C ASP A 288 21.53 -2.25 4.61
N ASP A 289 21.00 -3.44 4.33
CA ASP A 289 19.96 -4.07 5.15
C ASP A 289 20.48 -4.35 6.57
N MET A 290 21.73 -4.79 6.71
CA MET A 290 22.35 -5.05 8.01
C MET A 290 22.68 -3.77 8.79
N THR A 291 23.10 -2.69 8.13
CA THR A 291 23.64 -1.48 8.79
C THR A 291 22.66 -0.32 8.89
N ILE A 292 21.67 -0.25 7.98
CA ILE A 292 20.65 0.80 7.95
C ILE A 292 19.30 0.25 8.44
N GLY A 293 18.94 -0.96 8.01
CA GLY A 293 17.66 -1.59 8.37
C GLY A 293 17.67 -2.40 9.68
N ASP A 294 18.86 -2.61 10.27
CA ASP A 294 19.12 -3.55 11.38
C ASP A 294 18.42 -4.92 11.17
N VAL A 295 18.47 -5.42 9.93
CA VAL A 295 17.79 -6.65 9.53
C VAL A 295 18.32 -7.83 10.34
N SER A 296 17.39 -8.52 11.02
CA SER A 296 17.63 -9.74 11.80
C SER A 296 17.33 -11.01 11.00
N VAL A 297 16.47 -10.90 9.98
CA VAL A 297 16.13 -11.99 9.06
C VAL A 297 16.35 -11.56 7.62
N TRP A 298 17.20 -12.27 6.88
CA TRP A 298 17.54 -11.91 5.52
C TRP A 298 17.37 -13.10 4.58
N GLU A 299 16.64 -12.93 3.49
CA GLU A 299 16.23 -14.04 2.63
C GLU A 299 16.72 -13.90 1.20
N ILE A 300 17.20 -15.02 0.66
CA ILE A 300 17.36 -15.18 -0.78
C ILE A 300 16.01 -15.61 -1.37
N TYR A 301 15.73 -15.21 -2.61
CA TYR A 301 14.43 -15.51 -3.21
C TYR A 301 14.10 -17.01 -3.19
N GLN A 302 14.89 -17.88 -3.82
CA GLN A 302 14.67 -19.33 -3.82
C GLN A 302 16.00 -20.09 -3.91
N MET A 303 16.00 -21.41 -3.68
CA MET A 303 17.25 -22.20 -3.64
C MET A 303 18.08 -22.05 -4.92
N TYR A 304 17.41 -22.00 -6.06
CA TYR A 304 18.07 -21.86 -7.36
C TYR A 304 18.40 -20.40 -7.74
N SER A 305 18.24 -19.46 -6.81
CA SER A 305 18.89 -18.14 -6.90
C SER A 305 20.38 -18.22 -6.61
N GLN A 306 20.81 -19.17 -5.77
CA GLN A 306 22.22 -19.38 -5.42
C GLN A 306 22.80 -20.67 -6.01
N LEU A 307 21.93 -21.61 -6.36
CA LEU A 307 22.31 -22.86 -7.00
C LEU A 307 21.78 -22.88 -8.45
N ASP A 308 22.52 -23.43 -9.38
CA ASP A 308 22.00 -23.77 -10.71
C ASP A 308 21.53 -25.22 -10.68
N MET A 309 20.21 -25.35 -10.71
CA MET A 309 19.47 -26.62 -10.61
C MET A 309 18.36 -26.67 -11.66
N THR A 310 18.32 -25.70 -12.58
CA THR A 310 17.22 -25.53 -13.53
C THR A 310 17.65 -25.96 -14.92
N GLY A 311 16.73 -26.56 -15.65
CA GLY A 311 17.00 -27.02 -17.00
C GLY A 311 17.97 -28.20 -17.00
N ALA A 312 19.09 -28.06 -17.72
CA ALA A 312 19.94 -29.19 -18.08
C ALA A 312 20.83 -29.72 -16.94
N ASP A 313 20.87 -29.06 -15.77
CA ASP A 313 21.61 -29.49 -14.56
C ASP A 313 20.71 -30.18 -13.51
N TYR A 314 19.77 -31.03 -13.95
CA TYR A 314 18.74 -31.65 -13.10
C TYR A 314 19.24 -32.69 -12.08
N ASN A 315 20.48 -33.17 -12.19
CA ASN A 315 21.05 -34.21 -11.34
C ASN A 315 22.40 -33.83 -10.69
N ARG A 316 22.88 -32.59 -10.86
CA ARG A 316 24.14 -32.10 -10.26
C ARG A 316 23.99 -30.71 -9.66
N LEU A 317 24.77 -30.44 -8.62
CA LEU A 317 24.77 -29.16 -7.92
C LEU A 317 25.82 -28.21 -8.51
N VAL A 318 25.41 -27.01 -8.91
CA VAL A 318 26.33 -25.95 -9.35
C VAL A 318 26.05 -24.69 -8.55
N ARG A 319 27.07 -24.04 -8.00
CA ARG A 319 26.91 -22.79 -7.24
C ARG A 319 27.06 -21.58 -8.17
N LYS A 320 26.15 -20.62 -8.08
CA LYS A 320 26.18 -19.37 -8.85
C LYS A 320 27.19 -18.39 -8.25
N GLY A 321 27.60 -17.38 -9.03
CA GLY A 321 28.63 -16.42 -8.58
C GLY A 321 28.31 -15.77 -7.23
N TRP A 322 27.07 -15.33 -7.01
CA TRP A 322 26.67 -14.67 -5.76
C TRP A 322 26.65 -15.59 -4.53
N TYR A 323 26.64 -16.92 -4.71
CA TYR A 323 26.72 -17.87 -3.59
C TYR A 323 27.99 -17.61 -2.77
N TRP A 324 29.13 -17.39 -3.41
CA TRP A 324 30.40 -17.33 -2.69
C TRP A 324 30.58 -16.06 -1.85
N PRO A 325 30.28 -14.85 -2.34
CA PRO A 325 30.28 -13.65 -1.51
C PRO A 325 29.25 -13.70 -0.37
N PHE A 326 28.04 -14.23 -0.59
CA PHE A 326 27.05 -14.34 0.50
C PHE A 326 27.45 -15.37 1.54
N ARG A 327 28.04 -16.50 1.13
CA ARG A 327 28.59 -17.51 2.06
C ARG A 327 29.56 -16.89 3.06
N GLN A 328 30.37 -15.91 2.65
CA GLN A 328 31.31 -15.22 3.54
C GLN A 328 30.63 -14.52 4.73
N VAL A 329 29.34 -14.19 4.62
CA VAL A 329 28.57 -13.63 5.74
C VAL A 329 27.73 -14.71 6.40
N LEU A 330 26.84 -15.34 5.63
CA LEU A 330 25.77 -16.21 6.15
C LEU A 330 26.31 -17.48 6.82
N HIS A 331 27.45 -18.02 6.34
CA HIS A 331 28.02 -19.23 6.90
C HIS A 331 28.60 -19.00 8.30
N TYR A 332 29.18 -17.83 8.54
CA TYR A 332 29.89 -17.53 9.80
C TYR A 332 29.01 -16.77 10.79
N ALA A 333 28.25 -15.77 10.34
CA ALA A 333 27.32 -14.99 11.16
C ALA A 333 25.97 -15.70 11.37
N ARG A 334 26.02 -16.93 11.89
CA ARG A 334 24.83 -17.78 12.12
C ARG A 334 23.82 -17.19 13.12
N PRO A 335 22.58 -17.71 13.17
CA PRO A 335 21.61 -17.39 14.21
C PRO A 335 22.22 -17.35 15.63
N GLY A 336 21.88 -16.30 16.36
CA GLY A 336 22.44 -15.96 17.67
C GLY A 336 23.71 -15.09 17.63
N SER A 337 24.26 -14.80 16.45
CA SER A 337 25.34 -13.79 16.32
C SER A 337 24.80 -12.39 16.55
N VAL A 338 25.47 -11.57 17.35
CA VAL A 338 25.07 -10.17 17.62
C VAL A 338 25.91 -9.25 16.74
N ARG A 339 25.29 -8.40 15.91
CA ARG A 339 26.02 -7.39 15.15
C ARG A 339 26.58 -6.34 16.10
N VAL A 340 27.85 -6.00 15.94
CA VAL A 340 28.54 -4.98 16.76
C VAL A 340 29.04 -3.83 15.90
N ALA A 341 29.43 -2.73 16.54
CA ALA A 341 29.95 -1.57 15.82
C ALA A 341 31.29 -1.89 15.16
N ALA A 342 31.38 -1.51 13.89
CA ALA A 342 32.58 -1.62 13.08
C ALA A 342 32.64 -0.43 12.12
N SER A 343 33.83 0.14 11.95
CA SER A 343 34.06 1.27 11.04
C SER A 343 35.38 1.12 10.32
N SER A 344 35.43 1.56 9.07
CA SER A 344 36.64 1.73 8.26
C SER A 344 36.83 3.22 7.97
N ASP A 345 38.08 3.70 8.02
CA ASP A 345 38.42 5.05 7.55
C ASP A 345 38.57 5.15 6.02
N ASP A 346 38.62 4.00 5.32
CA ASP A 346 38.50 3.92 3.87
C ASP A 346 37.05 3.64 3.48
N SER A 347 36.41 4.66 2.86
CA SER A 347 35.03 4.61 2.37
C SER A 347 34.74 3.50 1.35
N GLN A 348 35.77 2.95 0.69
CA GLN A 348 35.63 1.88 -0.29
C GLN A 348 35.77 0.49 0.33
N LEU A 349 36.23 0.40 1.58
CA LEU A 349 36.31 -0.84 2.36
C LEU A 349 35.20 -0.85 3.41
N ARG A 350 34.13 -1.59 3.14
CA ARG A 350 33.03 -1.74 4.08
C ARG A 350 33.31 -2.90 5.05
N VAL A 351 32.79 -2.79 6.28
CA VAL A 351 33.01 -3.80 7.32
C VAL A 351 31.72 -4.17 8.04
N LEU A 352 31.49 -5.47 8.21
CA LEU A 352 30.53 -6.01 9.16
C LEU A 352 31.29 -6.75 10.26
N ALA A 353 30.83 -6.64 11.50
CA ALA A 353 31.36 -7.41 12.60
C ALA A 353 30.25 -7.97 13.48
N PHE A 354 30.48 -9.16 14.00
CA PHE A 354 29.56 -9.87 14.87
C PHE A 354 30.30 -10.47 16.07
N VAL A 355 29.59 -10.67 17.18
CA VAL A 355 30.07 -11.44 18.32
C VAL A 355 29.20 -12.67 18.49
N ARG A 356 29.83 -13.84 18.62
CA ARG A 356 29.17 -15.10 18.91
C ARG A 356 30.04 -15.91 19.87
N ASN A 357 29.44 -16.40 20.96
CA ASN A 357 30.16 -17.15 22.01
C ASN A 357 31.41 -16.41 22.53
N GLY A 358 31.34 -15.08 22.65
CA GLY A 358 32.43 -14.24 23.12
C GLY A 358 33.56 -14.00 22.11
N MET A 359 33.49 -14.56 20.89
CA MET A 359 34.48 -14.40 19.83
C MET A 359 33.96 -13.51 18.70
N THR A 360 34.88 -12.82 18.01
CA THR A 360 34.52 -11.87 16.94
C THR A 360 34.47 -12.55 15.56
N ILE A 361 33.51 -12.19 14.72
CA ILE A 361 33.52 -12.51 13.28
C ILE A 361 33.64 -11.18 12.56
N VAL A 362 34.56 -11.06 11.60
CA VAL A 362 34.76 -9.82 10.83
C VAL A 362 34.67 -10.13 9.35
N VAL A 363 33.81 -9.40 8.64
CA VAL A 363 33.67 -9.47 7.19
C VAL A 363 34.12 -8.14 6.60
N LEU A 364 35.12 -8.20 5.72
CA LEU A 364 35.63 -7.07 4.95
C LEU A 364 35.11 -7.17 3.51
N LEU A 365 34.34 -6.16 3.09
CA LEU A 365 33.75 -6.07 1.76
C LEU A 365 34.54 -5.02 0.96
N ASN A 366 35.47 -5.51 0.14
CA ASN A 366 36.27 -4.72 -0.77
C ASN A 366 35.78 -4.92 -2.21
N ASP A 367 34.53 -4.54 -2.46
CA ASP A 367 33.78 -4.93 -3.65
C ASP A 367 33.10 -3.76 -4.38
N LEU A 368 33.42 -2.53 -3.97
CA LEU A 368 32.99 -1.30 -4.66
C LEU A 368 33.94 -0.93 -5.81
N ASP A 369 35.18 -1.42 -5.76
CA ASP A 369 36.17 -1.27 -6.83
C ASP A 369 37.13 -2.48 -6.89
N SER A 370 38.07 -2.45 -7.84
CA SER A 370 39.09 -3.49 -8.06
C SER A 370 40.42 -3.23 -7.34
N THR A 371 40.52 -2.20 -6.51
CA THR A 371 41.76 -1.83 -5.82
C THR A 371 42.01 -2.76 -4.65
N ALA A 372 43.20 -3.37 -4.59
CA ALA A 372 43.63 -4.12 -3.43
C ALA A 372 43.95 -3.18 -2.27
N ARG A 373 43.54 -3.55 -1.06
CA ARG A 373 43.73 -2.79 0.17
C ARG A 373 44.45 -3.62 1.21
N THR A 374 45.14 -2.97 2.14
CA THR A 374 45.56 -3.58 3.40
C THR A 374 44.64 -3.00 4.48
N ALA A 375 44.14 -3.84 5.38
CA ALA A 375 43.28 -3.44 6.48
C ALA A 375 43.96 -3.74 7.81
N SER A 376 44.02 -2.75 8.70
CA SER A 376 44.52 -2.88 10.07
C SER A 376 43.33 -3.01 11.02
N LEU A 377 43.02 -4.22 11.43
CA LEU A 377 41.91 -4.54 12.34
C LEU A 377 42.33 -4.26 13.78
N SER A 378 41.45 -3.61 14.55
CA SER A 378 41.61 -3.35 15.98
C SER A 378 40.35 -3.64 16.76
N GLY A 379 40.49 -3.98 18.05
CA GLY A 379 39.36 -4.36 18.91
C GLY A 379 38.92 -5.82 18.78
N LEU A 380 39.77 -6.67 18.19
CA LEU A 380 39.51 -8.11 18.10
C LEU A 380 39.68 -8.80 19.45
N VAL A 381 38.85 -9.82 19.71
CA VAL A 381 39.06 -10.71 20.86
C VAL A 381 40.29 -11.61 20.59
N PRO A 382 41.26 -11.71 21.52
CA PRO A 382 42.43 -12.56 21.35
C PRO A 382 42.06 -14.04 21.12
N GLY A 383 42.76 -14.73 20.22
CA GLY A 383 42.48 -16.13 19.91
C GLY A 383 43.02 -16.58 18.56
N ILE A 384 42.61 -17.78 18.14
CA ILE A 384 42.93 -18.35 16.83
C ILE A 384 41.72 -18.16 15.91
N TYR A 385 41.98 -17.72 14.70
CA TYR A 385 40.97 -17.43 13.70
C TYR A 385 41.34 -18.09 12.39
N GLY A 386 40.35 -18.57 11.63
CA GLY A 386 40.53 -18.86 10.22
C GLY A 386 40.32 -17.59 9.39
N LEU A 387 40.93 -17.56 8.21
CA LEU A 387 40.81 -16.45 7.27
C LEU A 387 40.47 -16.99 5.89
N CYS A 388 39.33 -16.59 5.34
CA CYS A 388 38.90 -17.02 4.01
C CYS A 388 38.44 -15.85 3.16
N GLN A 389 38.34 -16.06 1.85
CA GLN A 389 37.89 -15.03 0.92
C GLN A 389 37.15 -15.59 -0.30
N SER A 390 36.29 -14.79 -0.90
CA SER A 390 35.77 -14.96 -2.26
C SER A 390 36.17 -13.75 -3.11
N VAL A 391 37.01 -13.98 -4.12
CA VAL A 391 37.53 -12.96 -5.03
C VAL A 391 36.80 -13.07 -6.36
N ASN A 392 36.37 -11.94 -6.94
CA ASN A 392 35.64 -11.89 -8.21
C ASN A 392 34.41 -12.83 -8.26
N ARG A 393 33.71 -12.99 -7.13
CA ARG A 393 32.58 -13.94 -6.98
C ARG A 393 32.94 -15.40 -7.29
N GLY A 394 34.22 -15.75 -7.22
CA GLY A 394 34.72 -17.10 -7.40
C GLY A 394 34.57 -17.96 -6.15
N ALA A 395 34.81 -19.26 -6.31
CA ALA A 395 34.81 -20.22 -5.21
C ALA A 395 35.69 -19.75 -4.06
N TYR A 396 35.23 -19.97 -2.84
CA TYR A 396 35.95 -19.49 -1.67
C TYR A 396 37.33 -20.18 -1.53
N ALA A 397 38.27 -19.46 -0.94
CA ALA A 397 39.61 -19.95 -0.64
C ALA A 397 39.94 -19.70 0.84
N GLU A 398 40.57 -20.68 1.46
CA GLU A 398 41.19 -20.54 2.78
C GLU A 398 42.58 -19.91 2.63
N LEU A 399 42.93 -19.06 3.57
CA LEU A 399 44.23 -18.39 3.70
C LEU A 399 44.98 -18.84 4.95
N GLY A 400 44.45 -19.85 5.65
CA GLY A 400 45.03 -20.46 6.84
C GLY A 400 44.80 -19.67 8.13
N LEU A 401 45.27 -20.27 9.23
CA LEU A 401 45.04 -19.75 10.57
C LEU A 401 45.80 -18.45 10.85
N GLN A 402 45.13 -17.54 11.54
CA GLN A 402 45.64 -16.26 12.03
C GLN A 402 45.62 -16.28 13.57
N THR A 403 46.66 -15.75 14.19
CA THR A 403 46.70 -15.56 15.65
C THR A 403 46.46 -14.09 15.97
N VAL A 404 45.38 -13.81 16.70
CA VAL A 404 45.11 -12.47 17.24
C VAL A 404 45.77 -12.38 18.63
N PRO A 405 46.81 -11.55 18.79
CA PRO A 405 47.53 -11.40 20.05
C PRO A 405 46.68 -10.67 21.11
N GLY A 406 47.17 -10.63 22.35
CA GLY A 406 46.50 -9.93 23.47
C GLY A 406 46.26 -8.43 23.25
N THR A 407 46.88 -7.82 22.24
CA THR A 407 46.61 -6.43 21.83
C THR A 407 45.34 -6.27 21.00
N GLY A 408 44.75 -7.37 20.48
CA GLY A 408 43.55 -7.33 19.64
C GLY A 408 43.78 -6.71 18.24
N LEU A 409 45.03 -6.70 17.76
CA LEU A 409 45.42 -6.11 16.47
C LEU A 409 45.78 -7.20 15.45
N LEU A 410 45.28 -7.08 14.22
CA LEU A 410 45.63 -7.95 13.09
C LEU A 410 45.62 -7.16 11.78
N ALA A 411 46.68 -7.28 10.97
CA ALA A 411 46.71 -6.71 9.63
C ALA A 411 46.42 -7.79 8.58
N VAL A 412 45.54 -7.50 7.62
CA VAL A 412 45.18 -8.42 6.53
C VAL A 412 45.22 -7.72 5.18
N ASN A 413 45.59 -8.46 4.14
CA ASN A 413 45.51 -7.98 2.76
C ASN A 413 44.16 -8.38 2.17
N VAL A 414 43.44 -7.41 1.62
CA VAL A 414 42.11 -7.58 1.03
C VAL A 414 42.19 -7.24 -0.45
N PRO A 415 42.22 -8.25 -1.36
CA PRO A 415 42.24 -7.99 -2.79
C PRO A 415 41.01 -7.19 -3.25
N GLY A 416 41.07 -6.53 -4.41
CA GLY A 416 39.91 -5.89 -5.01
C GLY A 416 38.83 -6.90 -5.42
N ASN A 417 37.58 -6.46 -5.53
CA ASN A 417 36.41 -7.31 -5.82
C ASN A 417 36.29 -8.52 -4.86
N THR A 418 36.53 -8.33 -3.57
CA THR A 418 36.63 -9.42 -2.59
C THR A 418 35.69 -9.23 -1.42
N VAL A 419 35.10 -10.33 -0.97
CA VAL A 419 34.55 -10.45 0.40
C VAL A 419 35.45 -11.41 1.17
N LEU A 420 36.05 -10.92 2.25
CA LEU A 420 37.00 -11.65 3.08
C LEU A 420 36.47 -11.74 4.51
N THR A 421 36.61 -12.91 5.14
CA THR A 421 36.08 -13.19 6.47
C THR A 421 37.15 -13.73 7.39
N LEU A 422 37.28 -13.11 8.55
CA LEU A 422 38.01 -13.62 9.70
C LEU A 422 36.98 -14.26 10.66
N TYR A 423 37.12 -15.56 10.93
CA TYR A 423 36.15 -16.32 11.72
C TYR A 423 36.81 -17.07 12.88
N PRO A 424 36.13 -17.24 14.03
CA PRO A 424 36.70 -17.94 15.18
C PRO A 424 37.04 -19.40 14.84
N HIS A 425 38.24 -19.83 15.21
CA HIS A 425 38.69 -21.21 15.04
C HIS A 425 38.69 -21.95 16.39
N PRO A 426 38.15 -23.19 16.49
CA PRO A 426 38.10 -23.92 17.76
C PRO A 426 39.46 -24.45 18.23
N GLY A 427 40.47 -24.44 17.37
CA GLY A 427 41.84 -24.89 17.68
C GLY A 427 42.09 -26.38 17.46
N SER A 428 41.04 -27.20 17.34
CA SER A 428 41.10 -28.55 16.78
C SER A 428 40.96 -28.51 15.26
N ASN A 429 41.53 -29.51 14.58
CA ASN A 429 41.37 -29.68 13.13
C ASN A 429 39.88 -29.68 12.74
N LEU A 430 39.53 -28.98 11.67
CA LEU A 430 38.21 -28.97 11.07
C LEU A 430 38.18 -29.91 9.85
N PRO A 431 37.02 -30.47 9.47
CA PRO A 431 36.92 -31.31 8.27
C PRO A 431 37.14 -30.49 6.99
N PRO A 432 37.60 -31.12 5.89
CA PRO A 432 37.73 -30.43 4.62
C PRO A 432 36.35 -30.10 4.07
N VAL A 433 36.25 -29.00 3.33
CA VAL A 433 35.00 -28.50 2.77
C VAL A 433 35.06 -28.63 1.25
N ALA A 434 34.15 -29.43 0.69
CA ALA A 434 34.03 -29.60 -0.74
C ALA A 434 33.47 -28.34 -1.41
N VAL A 435 34.12 -27.86 -2.48
CA VAL A 435 33.71 -26.68 -3.27
C VAL A 435 33.17 -27.04 -4.65
N ASP A 436 33.51 -28.22 -5.17
CA ASP A 436 33.00 -28.75 -6.45
C ASP A 436 33.02 -30.28 -6.42
N TRP A 437 32.01 -30.93 -7.00
CA TRP A 437 31.98 -32.36 -7.28
C TRP A 437 30.93 -32.66 -8.36
N LYS A 438 31.32 -33.27 -9.47
CA LYS A 438 30.39 -33.55 -10.59
C LYS A 438 30.99 -34.47 -11.64
N ALA A 439 30.11 -35.02 -12.47
CA ALA A 439 30.46 -35.46 -13.81
C ALA A 439 30.53 -34.26 -14.78
N ALA A 440 31.46 -34.31 -15.74
CA ALA A 440 31.67 -33.26 -16.74
C ALA A 440 30.42 -33.07 -17.62
N HIS A 441 29.84 -34.18 -18.07
CA HIS A 441 28.58 -34.21 -18.82
C HIS A 441 27.38 -34.29 -17.88
N ARG A 442 26.27 -33.65 -18.28
CA ARG A 442 24.97 -33.68 -17.58
C ARG A 442 24.27 -35.04 -17.71
N TYR A 443 24.35 -35.59 -18.91
CA TYR A 443 23.91 -36.92 -19.28
C TYR A 443 24.81 -37.42 -20.43
N LEU A 444 24.74 -38.72 -20.73
CA LEU A 444 25.30 -39.30 -21.95
C LEU A 444 24.17 -39.83 -22.83
N ALA A 445 24.31 -39.67 -24.14
CA ALA A 445 23.51 -40.41 -25.12
C ALA A 445 24.41 -41.47 -25.77
N LEU A 446 23.92 -42.71 -25.86
CA LEU A 446 24.65 -43.77 -26.55
C LEU A 446 24.94 -43.35 -28.01
N PRO A 447 26.15 -43.67 -28.55
CA PRO A 447 27.14 -44.61 -28.03
C PRO A 447 28.18 -44.02 -27.06
N SER A 448 28.08 -42.77 -26.64
CA SER A 448 29.01 -42.21 -25.62
C SER A 448 28.89 -42.98 -24.30
N SER A 449 30.03 -43.44 -23.76
CA SER A 449 30.08 -44.41 -22.66
C SER A 449 31.13 -44.11 -21.59
N SER A 450 31.67 -42.89 -21.57
CA SER A 450 32.58 -42.43 -20.53
C SER A 450 32.35 -40.95 -20.19
N THR A 451 32.73 -40.57 -18.98
CA THR A 451 32.69 -39.18 -18.51
C THR A 451 33.83 -38.92 -17.54
N THR A 452 34.29 -37.68 -17.45
CA THR A 452 35.25 -37.27 -16.41
C THR A 452 34.49 -36.89 -15.14
N LEU A 453 34.89 -37.47 -14.02
CA LEU A 453 34.48 -37.08 -12.68
C LEU A 453 35.52 -36.12 -12.10
N SER A 454 35.07 -35.08 -11.42
CA SER A 454 35.94 -34.08 -10.80
C SER A 454 35.42 -33.70 -9.43
N ALA A 455 36.34 -33.44 -8.50
CA ALA A 455 36.06 -32.88 -7.19
C ALA A 455 37.15 -31.89 -6.78
N ALA A 456 36.78 -30.92 -5.94
CA ALA A 456 37.69 -29.96 -5.35
C ALA A 456 37.22 -29.63 -3.93
N ALA A 457 38.18 -29.43 -3.01
CA ALA A 457 37.92 -29.04 -1.64
C ALA A 457 38.95 -28.03 -1.13
N ARG A 458 38.64 -27.42 0.03
CA ARG A 458 39.52 -26.53 0.79
C ARG A 458 39.55 -27.01 2.24
N ASP A 459 40.65 -26.71 2.91
CA ASP A 459 40.88 -27.09 4.30
C ASP A 459 41.19 -25.82 5.10
N PRO A 460 40.47 -25.54 6.21
CA PRO A 460 40.68 -24.34 7.04
C PRO A 460 42.11 -24.18 7.55
N GLU A 461 42.79 -25.28 7.85
CA GLU A 461 44.17 -25.35 8.31
C GLU A 461 45.20 -25.38 7.18
N LEU A 462 44.74 -25.47 5.93
CA LEU A 462 45.53 -25.70 4.71
C LEU A 462 46.22 -27.07 4.68
N ASP A 463 45.65 -28.06 5.35
CA ASP A 463 46.17 -29.42 5.33
C ASP A 463 46.06 -30.06 3.93
N PRO A 464 46.96 -31.01 3.59
CA PRO A 464 46.91 -31.70 2.31
C PRO A 464 45.64 -32.54 2.15
N ILE A 465 44.92 -32.34 1.04
CA ILE A 465 43.69 -33.05 0.74
C ILE A 465 43.95 -34.23 -0.20
N THR A 466 43.37 -35.38 0.12
CA THR A 466 43.38 -36.60 -0.72
C THR A 466 41.97 -36.96 -1.19
N TYR A 467 41.89 -37.67 -2.32
CA TYR A 467 40.63 -38.05 -2.96
C TYR A 467 40.61 -39.56 -3.19
N GLN A 468 39.44 -40.20 -3.02
CA GLN A 468 39.22 -41.59 -3.39
C GLN A 468 37.83 -41.80 -3.98
N TRP A 469 37.78 -42.10 -5.27
CA TRP A 469 36.56 -42.38 -6.03
C TRP A 469 36.18 -43.86 -5.97
N SER A 470 34.88 -44.14 -5.88
CA SER A 470 34.31 -45.49 -5.92
C SER A 470 32.96 -45.50 -6.64
N VAL A 471 32.64 -46.62 -7.28
CA VAL A 471 31.33 -46.83 -7.90
C VAL A 471 30.32 -47.11 -6.79
N LYS A 472 29.29 -46.26 -6.67
CA LYS A 472 28.26 -46.40 -5.64
C LYS A 472 27.01 -47.10 -6.17
N ARG A 473 26.58 -46.78 -7.39
CA ARG A 473 25.38 -47.34 -8.02
C ARG A 473 25.52 -47.38 -9.53
N THR A 474 25.06 -48.48 -10.15
CA THR A 474 24.99 -48.65 -11.61
C THR A 474 23.66 -49.30 -12.01
N PRO A 475 23.21 -49.14 -13.27
CA PRO A 475 22.11 -49.92 -13.81
C PRO A 475 22.40 -51.43 -13.78
N PRO A 476 21.38 -52.30 -13.68
CA PRO A 476 21.58 -53.75 -13.76
C PRO A 476 22.31 -54.17 -15.05
N GLY A 477 23.38 -54.95 -14.90
CA GLY A 477 24.21 -55.43 -16.02
C GLY A 477 25.27 -54.45 -16.53
N ALA A 478 25.37 -53.24 -15.97
CA ALA A 478 26.43 -52.31 -16.30
C ALA A 478 27.77 -52.68 -15.63
N LEU A 479 28.88 -52.41 -16.32
CA LEU A 479 30.25 -52.71 -15.86
C LEU A 479 31.08 -51.42 -15.78
N ALA A 480 30.64 -50.47 -14.97
CA ALA A 480 31.35 -49.20 -14.80
C ALA A 480 32.70 -49.40 -14.10
N SER A 481 33.74 -48.71 -14.58
CA SER A 481 35.07 -48.71 -13.97
C SER A 481 35.65 -47.31 -13.87
N LEU A 482 36.63 -47.11 -12.98
CA LEU A 482 37.22 -45.81 -12.67
C LEU A 482 38.73 -45.82 -12.95
N ALA A 483 39.18 -44.93 -13.83
CA ALA A 483 40.59 -44.64 -14.02
C ALA A 483 41.08 -43.65 -12.96
N THR A 484 42.28 -43.91 -12.40
CA THR A 484 42.95 -43.07 -11.39
C THR A 484 42.03 -42.62 -10.23
N PRO A 485 41.41 -43.56 -9.48
CA PRO A 485 40.43 -43.21 -8.45
C PRO A 485 41.00 -42.39 -7.30
N ASN A 486 42.32 -42.27 -7.16
CA ASN A 486 42.96 -41.54 -6.05
C ASN A 486 43.30 -40.07 -6.39
N ALA A 487 42.77 -39.53 -7.48
CA ALA A 487 43.02 -38.16 -7.95
C ALA A 487 41.76 -37.28 -7.85
N ALA A 488 41.96 -35.96 -7.79
CA ALA A 488 40.87 -34.97 -7.81
C ALA A 488 40.01 -35.04 -9.10
N SER A 489 40.58 -35.55 -10.19
CA SER A 489 39.90 -35.83 -11.45
C SER A 489 40.17 -37.27 -11.87
N CYS A 490 39.13 -37.97 -12.31
CA CYS A 490 39.19 -39.38 -12.68
C CYS A 490 38.21 -39.65 -13.84
N VAL A 491 38.47 -40.67 -14.68
CA VAL A 491 37.55 -41.01 -15.78
C VAL A 491 36.70 -42.21 -15.37
N ALA A 492 35.37 -42.09 -15.52
CA ALA A 492 34.44 -43.20 -15.42
C ALA A 492 34.18 -43.76 -16.83
N GLU A 493 34.40 -45.05 -17.00
CA GLU A 493 34.27 -45.78 -18.27
C GLU A 493 33.27 -46.94 -18.14
N GLY A 494 32.85 -47.52 -19.26
CA GLY A 494 31.92 -48.66 -19.28
C GLY A 494 30.45 -48.28 -19.04
N LEU A 495 30.08 -47.02 -19.27
CA LEU A 495 28.72 -46.49 -19.11
C LEU A 495 27.85 -46.81 -20.34
N THR A 496 27.77 -48.09 -20.70
CA THR A 496 27.15 -48.57 -21.96
C THR A 496 25.69 -49.00 -21.81
N VAL A 497 25.19 -49.12 -20.58
CA VAL A 497 23.80 -49.49 -20.29
C VAL A 497 23.02 -48.24 -19.93
N THR A 498 21.81 -48.09 -20.46
CA THR A 498 20.94 -46.95 -20.12
C THR A 498 20.50 -46.99 -18.67
N GLY A 499 20.31 -45.81 -18.07
CA GLY A 499 19.93 -45.63 -16.67
C GLY A 499 20.90 -44.76 -15.88
N SER A 500 20.68 -44.70 -14.57
CA SER A 500 21.40 -43.80 -13.66
C SER A 500 22.65 -44.44 -13.06
N TYR A 501 23.75 -43.69 -13.07
CA TYR A 501 25.02 -44.03 -12.44
C TYR A 501 25.33 -43.03 -11.33
N ALA A 502 25.91 -43.52 -10.22
CA ALA A 502 26.38 -42.68 -9.14
C ALA A 502 27.76 -43.13 -8.63
N PHE A 503 28.62 -42.16 -8.33
CA PHE A 503 29.99 -42.34 -7.89
C PHE A 503 30.21 -41.59 -6.59
N ASN A 504 30.81 -42.23 -5.60
CA ASN A 504 31.20 -41.60 -4.35
C ASN A 504 32.63 -41.08 -4.45
N VAL A 505 32.89 -39.88 -3.95
CA VAL A 505 34.24 -39.37 -3.67
C VAL A 505 34.39 -39.17 -2.17
N ALA A 506 35.34 -39.90 -1.58
CA ALA A 506 35.84 -39.61 -0.24
C ALA A 506 36.93 -38.54 -0.36
N ILE A 507 36.76 -37.43 0.36
CA ILE A 507 37.69 -36.30 0.42
C ILE A 507 38.23 -36.25 1.85
N SER A 508 39.54 -36.40 2.01
CA SER A 508 40.13 -36.52 3.35
C SER A 508 41.27 -35.54 3.57
N ASP A 509 41.26 -34.95 4.76
CA ASP A 509 42.44 -34.36 5.41
C ASP A 509 43.14 -35.46 6.26
N PRO A 510 44.21 -35.18 7.03
CA PRO A 510 44.89 -36.17 7.88
C PRO A 510 44.04 -36.83 9.00
N THR A 511 42.90 -36.23 9.37
CA THR A 511 42.06 -36.56 10.53
C THR A 511 40.58 -36.79 10.20
N HIS A 512 40.04 -36.20 9.13
CA HIS A 512 38.65 -36.29 8.72
C HIS A 512 38.49 -36.78 7.29
N THR A 513 37.35 -37.41 7.03
CA THR A 513 36.89 -37.77 5.69
C THR A 513 35.44 -37.34 5.52
N ILE A 514 35.15 -36.58 4.46
CA ILE A 514 33.79 -36.31 4.01
C ILE A 514 33.51 -37.08 2.71
N ASN A 515 32.23 -37.36 2.45
CA ASN A 515 31.80 -38.04 1.23
C ASN A 515 30.87 -37.15 0.41
N ARG A 516 31.01 -37.19 -0.92
CA ARG A 516 30.11 -36.53 -1.89
C ARG A 516 29.79 -37.47 -3.04
N GLU A 517 28.66 -37.24 -3.70
CA GLU A 517 28.16 -38.08 -4.78
C GLU A 517 28.13 -37.33 -6.12
N ALA A 518 28.79 -37.86 -7.15
CA ALA A 518 28.63 -37.40 -8.53
C ALA A 518 27.70 -38.35 -9.29
N ARG A 519 26.71 -37.80 -9.99
CA ARG A 519 25.69 -38.56 -10.74
C ARG A 519 25.77 -38.28 -12.23
N ILE A 520 25.39 -39.27 -13.03
CA ILE A 520 25.17 -39.12 -14.47
C ILE A 520 24.14 -40.14 -14.97
N ASP A 521 23.26 -39.71 -15.86
CA ASP A 521 22.29 -40.57 -16.53
C ASP A 521 22.72 -40.87 -17.96
N VAL A 522 22.47 -42.11 -18.41
CA VAL A 522 22.75 -42.56 -19.78
C VAL A 522 21.43 -42.89 -20.49
N PHE A 523 21.19 -42.26 -21.62
CA PHE A 523 19.99 -42.46 -22.44
C PHE A 523 20.30 -43.17 -23.76
N GLY A 524 19.32 -43.92 -24.25
CA GLY A 524 19.41 -44.64 -25.53
C GLY A 524 19.06 -43.78 -26.76
N GLY A 525 18.65 -42.53 -26.56
CA GLY A 525 18.17 -41.60 -27.59
C GLY A 525 17.40 -40.43 -26.97
N ASN A 526 16.69 -39.68 -27.82
CA ASN A 526 15.89 -38.50 -27.45
C ASN A 526 14.86 -38.79 -26.34
N ARG A 527 14.70 -37.87 -25.40
CA ARG A 527 13.68 -37.91 -24.34
C ARG A 527 12.48 -37.05 -24.74
N ALA A 528 11.27 -37.50 -24.40
CA ALA A 528 10.08 -36.69 -24.63
C ALA A 528 10.11 -35.43 -23.75
N PRO A 529 9.58 -34.29 -24.24
CA PRO A 529 9.56 -33.06 -23.46
C PRO A 529 8.63 -33.20 -22.25
N PHE A 530 8.89 -32.44 -21.19
CA PHE A 530 8.08 -32.44 -19.97
C PHE A 530 7.20 -31.19 -19.90
N ILE A 531 5.89 -31.36 -19.69
CA ILE A 531 4.98 -30.23 -19.43
C ILE A 531 5.15 -29.81 -17.97
N VAL A 532 5.73 -28.63 -17.77
CA VAL A 532 6.09 -28.07 -16.45
C VAL A 532 4.96 -27.24 -15.85
N ASP A 533 4.25 -26.47 -16.67
CA ASP A 533 3.16 -25.60 -16.22
C ASP A 533 2.01 -25.68 -17.23
N LEU A 534 0.77 -25.72 -16.74
CA LEU A 534 -0.45 -25.75 -17.52
C LEU A 534 -1.62 -25.14 -16.73
N HIS A 535 -2.16 -24.02 -17.19
CA HIS A 535 -3.21 -23.27 -16.48
C HIS A 535 -4.08 -22.40 -17.40
N SER A 536 -5.20 -21.90 -16.88
CA SER A 536 -5.98 -20.81 -17.50
C SER A 536 -5.78 -19.50 -16.73
N ARG A 537 -5.87 -18.36 -17.42
CA ARG A 537 -5.84 -17.01 -16.83
C ARG A 537 -6.57 -15.96 -17.67
N ASN A 538 -6.84 -14.81 -17.04
CA ASN A 538 -7.46 -13.63 -17.64
C ASN A 538 -8.83 -13.90 -18.32
N PRO A 539 -9.85 -14.39 -17.58
CA PRO A 539 -9.88 -14.68 -16.15
C PRO A 539 -9.57 -16.16 -15.89
N ILE A 540 -9.32 -16.52 -14.64
CA ILE A 540 -9.21 -17.92 -14.23
C ILE A 540 -10.57 -18.62 -14.30
N PHE A 541 -11.62 -17.91 -13.86
CA PHE A 541 -13.01 -18.35 -13.86
C PHE A 541 -13.84 -17.48 -14.80
N PRO A 542 -14.03 -17.89 -16.06
CA PRO A 542 -15.02 -17.27 -16.92
C PRO A 542 -16.38 -17.31 -16.23
N THR A 543 -16.97 -16.13 -16.02
CA THR A 543 -18.32 -15.98 -15.45
C THR A 543 -19.14 -15.18 -16.46
N LEU A 544 -20.29 -15.71 -16.88
CA LEU A 544 -21.10 -15.05 -17.90
C LEU A 544 -21.47 -13.62 -17.46
N PRO A 545 -21.51 -12.63 -18.39
CA PRO A 545 -21.39 -12.77 -19.85
C PRO A 545 -19.94 -12.81 -20.38
N GLN A 546 -18.92 -12.98 -19.55
CA GLN A 546 -17.55 -13.19 -20.02
C GLN A 546 -17.40 -14.60 -20.60
N THR A 547 -16.91 -14.70 -21.85
CA THR A 547 -16.91 -15.95 -22.64
C THR A 547 -15.53 -16.31 -23.19
N THR A 548 -14.47 -15.74 -22.59
CA THR A 548 -13.10 -15.89 -23.04
C THR A 548 -12.17 -16.23 -21.88
N THR A 549 -11.10 -16.96 -22.16
CA THR A 549 -9.97 -17.19 -21.25
C THR A 549 -8.69 -17.37 -22.08
N GLU A 550 -7.52 -17.20 -21.48
CA GLU A 550 -6.23 -17.60 -22.07
C GLU A 550 -5.74 -18.90 -21.40
N LEU A 551 -5.40 -19.91 -22.20
CA LEU A 551 -4.71 -21.12 -21.75
C LEU A 551 -3.21 -20.91 -21.90
N ARG A 552 -2.43 -21.35 -20.92
CA ARG A 552 -0.96 -21.29 -20.96
C ARG A 552 -0.35 -22.65 -20.71
N VAL A 553 0.75 -22.89 -21.40
CA VAL A 553 1.62 -24.05 -21.20
C VAL A 553 3.07 -23.61 -21.17
N TYR A 554 3.85 -24.21 -20.28
CA TYR A 554 5.30 -24.22 -20.34
C TYR A 554 5.75 -25.67 -20.36
N ALA A 555 6.55 -26.02 -21.37
CA ALA A 555 7.20 -27.32 -21.46
C ALA A 555 8.71 -27.13 -21.54
N TRP A 556 9.45 -28.14 -21.12
CA TRP A 556 10.90 -28.17 -21.10
C TRP A 556 11.41 -29.44 -21.76
N ASP A 557 12.47 -29.28 -22.56
CA ASP A 557 13.15 -30.38 -23.23
C ASP A 557 14.56 -30.56 -22.65
N MET A 558 14.94 -31.79 -22.34
CA MET A 558 16.22 -32.07 -21.65
C MET A 558 17.43 -31.84 -22.57
N GLU A 559 17.27 -32.14 -23.85
CA GLU A 559 18.26 -31.95 -24.90
C GLU A 559 18.35 -30.48 -25.36
N GLY A 560 17.42 -29.63 -24.93
CA GLY A 560 17.34 -28.22 -25.31
C GLY A 560 16.80 -27.99 -26.72
N GLY A 561 16.10 -28.98 -27.28
CA GLY A 561 15.44 -28.90 -28.57
C GLY A 561 14.32 -27.83 -28.60
N PRO A 562 14.05 -27.21 -29.77
CA PRO A 562 12.96 -26.27 -29.91
C PRO A 562 11.60 -26.96 -29.75
N LEU A 563 10.70 -26.34 -29.00
CA LEU A 563 9.36 -26.88 -28.73
C LEU A 563 8.29 -26.22 -29.60
N SER A 564 7.37 -27.03 -30.10
CA SER A 564 6.15 -26.61 -30.79
C SER A 564 4.92 -27.10 -30.01
N TYR A 565 3.82 -26.33 -30.07
CA TYR A 565 2.61 -26.58 -29.28
C TYR A 565 1.39 -26.79 -30.19
N HIS A 566 0.44 -27.60 -29.73
CA HIS A 566 -0.85 -27.80 -30.39
C HIS A 566 -1.97 -27.97 -29.37
N TRP A 567 -2.93 -27.04 -29.37
CA TRP A 567 -4.13 -27.08 -28.54
C TRP A 567 -5.34 -27.61 -29.30
N SER A 568 -6.17 -28.41 -28.63
CA SER A 568 -7.46 -28.87 -29.13
C SER A 568 -8.53 -28.83 -28.04
N LEU A 569 -9.78 -28.64 -28.45
CA LEU A 569 -10.96 -28.75 -27.57
C LEU A 569 -11.41 -30.22 -27.52
N THR A 570 -11.44 -30.80 -26.33
CA THR A 570 -11.87 -32.20 -26.10
C THR A 570 -13.36 -32.29 -25.82
N SER A 571 -13.90 -31.41 -24.97
CA SER A 571 -15.33 -31.34 -24.67
C SER A 571 -15.76 -29.94 -24.23
N GLN A 572 -17.03 -29.63 -24.40
CA GLN A 572 -17.66 -28.36 -23.99
C GLN A 572 -19.14 -28.60 -23.60
N PRO A 573 -19.76 -27.69 -22.83
CA PRO A 573 -21.19 -27.75 -22.52
C PRO A 573 -22.07 -27.65 -23.77
N PRO A 574 -23.29 -28.26 -23.76
CA PRO A 574 -24.23 -28.16 -24.88
C PRO A 574 -24.57 -26.71 -25.24
N GLY A 575 -24.61 -26.39 -26.54
CA GLY A 575 -24.96 -25.06 -27.05
C GLY A 575 -23.81 -24.05 -27.07
N ALA A 576 -22.64 -24.37 -26.50
CA ALA A 576 -21.44 -23.56 -26.67
C ALA A 576 -20.83 -23.73 -28.08
N ALA A 577 -20.17 -22.67 -28.57
CA ALA A 577 -19.46 -22.67 -29.85
C ALA A 577 -18.02 -22.18 -29.63
N THR A 578 -17.25 -22.95 -28.85
CA THR A 578 -15.89 -22.54 -28.45
C THR A 578 -14.90 -22.62 -29.61
N VAL A 579 -14.03 -21.61 -29.69
CA VAL A 579 -13.01 -21.46 -30.73
C VAL A 579 -11.65 -21.19 -30.07
N LEU A 580 -10.61 -21.87 -30.55
CA LEU A 580 -9.21 -21.63 -30.21
C LEU A 580 -8.61 -20.67 -31.23
N LEU A 581 -8.21 -19.47 -30.81
CA LEU A 581 -7.75 -18.42 -31.71
C LEU A 581 -6.24 -18.51 -32.00
N SER A 582 -5.45 -19.10 -31.09
CA SER A 582 -4.01 -19.29 -31.24
C SER A 582 -3.54 -20.71 -30.84
N PRO A 583 -4.05 -21.78 -31.49
CA PRO A 583 -3.82 -23.15 -31.05
C PRO A 583 -2.38 -23.65 -31.20
N ALA A 584 -1.52 -22.96 -31.93
CA ALA A 584 -0.10 -23.32 -32.08
C ALA A 584 0.85 -22.60 -31.09
N SER A 585 0.29 -21.74 -30.23
CA SER A 585 1.04 -20.91 -29.29
C SER A 585 1.16 -21.57 -27.92
N ASN A 586 2.19 -21.21 -27.15
CA ASN A 586 2.26 -21.54 -25.72
C ASN A 586 1.24 -20.75 -24.88
N ALA A 587 0.65 -19.70 -25.44
CA ALA A 587 -0.51 -18.97 -24.92
C ALA A 587 -1.66 -18.99 -25.94
N CYS A 588 -2.69 -19.79 -25.66
CA CYS A 588 -3.86 -19.99 -26.52
C CYS A 588 -5.05 -19.17 -26.03
N LEU A 589 -5.52 -18.20 -26.82
CA LEU A 589 -6.75 -17.48 -26.51
C LEU A 589 -7.97 -18.31 -26.92
N VAL A 590 -8.91 -18.46 -25.99
CA VAL A 590 -10.17 -19.17 -26.17
C VAL A 590 -11.31 -18.16 -26.18
N ALA A 591 -12.26 -18.33 -27.10
CA ALA A 591 -13.50 -17.56 -27.15
C ALA A 591 -14.70 -18.49 -27.34
N GLY A 592 -15.92 -17.97 -27.11
CA GLY A 592 -17.15 -18.73 -27.35
C GLY A 592 -17.53 -19.69 -26.22
N MET A 593 -17.03 -19.45 -25.00
CA MET A 593 -17.44 -20.16 -23.78
C MET A 593 -18.79 -19.62 -23.26
N THR A 594 -19.84 -19.76 -24.07
CA THR A 594 -21.15 -19.08 -23.88
C THR A 594 -22.15 -19.83 -23.00
N ALA A 595 -21.78 -21.00 -22.46
CA ALA A 595 -22.66 -21.80 -21.63
C ALA A 595 -21.93 -22.18 -20.32
N PRO A 596 -22.62 -22.21 -19.18
CA PRO A 596 -22.01 -22.65 -17.93
C PRO A 596 -21.70 -24.15 -17.99
N GLY A 597 -20.61 -24.55 -17.33
CA GLY A 597 -20.10 -25.92 -17.28
C GLY A 597 -18.63 -26.03 -17.66
N ASP A 598 -18.14 -27.27 -17.71
CA ASP A 598 -16.72 -27.56 -17.91
C ASP A 598 -16.32 -27.61 -19.40
N TYR A 599 -15.25 -26.90 -19.72
CA TYR A 599 -14.56 -26.96 -21.01
C TYR A 599 -13.23 -27.68 -20.83
N VAL A 600 -13.01 -28.77 -21.57
CA VAL A 600 -11.78 -29.58 -21.45
C VAL A 600 -10.92 -29.37 -22.69
N PHE A 601 -9.71 -28.88 -22.50
CA PHE A 601 -8.72 -28.64 -23.55
C PHE A 601 -7.59 -29.66 -23.44
N GLN A 602 -6.98 -30.02 -24.56
CA GLN A 602 -5.76 -30.82 -24.62
C GLN A 602 -4.65 -29.98 -25.23
N VAL A 603 -3.44 -30.08 -24.69
CA VAL A 603 -2.22 -29.51 -25.27
C VAL A 603 -1.23 -30.63 -25.59
N GLY A 604 -0.58 -30.54 -26.74
CA GLY A 604 0.60 -31.33 -27.10
C GLY A 604 1.85 -30.45 -27.20
N ALA A 605 2.95 -30.84 -26.57
CA ALA A 605 4.28 -30.24 -26.72
C ALA A 605 5.20 -31.22 -27.47
N LEU A 606 5.79 -30.77 -28.59
CA LEU A 606 6.60 -31.58 -29.50
C LEU A 606 8.00 -30.96 -29.68
N ASP A 607 9.04 -31.76 -29.49
CA ASP A 607 10.47 -31.41 -29.66
C ASP A 607 11.02 -31.74 -31.06
N GLY A 608 10.16 -32.24 -31.96
CA GLY A 608 10.50 -32.71 -33.31
C GLY A 608 10.65 -34.23 -33.44
N ALA A 609 10.73 -34.98 -32.33
CA ALA A 609 10.84 -36.45 -32.31
C ALA A 609 9.77 -37.12 -31.43
N SER A 610 9.39 -36.50 -30.31
CA SER A 610 8.48 -37.03 -29.30
C SER A 610 7.45 -35.98 -28.88
N THR A 611 6.25 -36.42 -28.50
CA THR A 611 5.18 -35.52 -28.03
C THR A 611 4.71 -35.91 -26.65
N SER A 612 4.53 -34.90 -25.79
CA SER A 612 3.88 -35.03 -24.49
C SER A 612 2.53 -34.32 -24.49
N THR A 613 1.53 -34.93 -23.89
CA THR A 613 0.15 -34.41 -23.87
C THR A 613 -0.37 -34.20 -22.46
N ALA A 614 -1.20 -33.18 -22.26
CA ALA A 614 -1.89 -32.90 -21.00
C ALA A 614 -3.28 -32.29 -21.25
N TYR A 615 -4.15 -32.36 -20.25
CA TYR A 615 -5.55 -31.92 -20.32
C TYR A 615 -5.87 -30.86 -19.28
N LEU A 616 -6.51 -29.75 -19.67
CA LEU A 616 -6.90 -28.67 -18.76
C LEU A 616 -8.42 -28.50 -18.79
N THR A 617 -9.05 -28.63 -17.62
CA THR A 617 -10.48 -28.33 -17.44
C THR A 617 -10.64 -26.90 -16.95
N VAL A 618 -11.43 -26.09 -17.67
CA VAL A 618 -11.78 -24.72 -17.31
C VAL A 618 -13.29 -24.64 -17.07
N PRO A 619 -13.75 -24.43 -15.83
CA PRO A 619 -15.17 -24.23 -15.54
C PRO A 619 -15.62 -22.82 -15.95
N CYS A 620 -16.78 -22.73 -16.62
CA CYS A 620 -17.49 -21.48 -16.86
C CYS A 620 -18.73 -21.39 -15.96
N TYR A 621 -18.90 -20.27 -15.26
CA TYR A 621 -20.00 -20.06 -14.31
C TYR A 621 -21.12 -19.21 -14.92
N PRO A 622 -22.38 -19.39 -14.47
CA PRO A 622 -23.48 -18.50 -14.83
C PRO A 622 -23.22 -17.08 -14.33
N ALA A 623 -24.00 -16.11 -14.83
CA ALA A 623 -23.92 -14.74 -14.32
C ALA A 623 -24.34 -14.70 -12.85
N SER A 624 -23.48 -14.18 -11.99
CA SER A 624 -23.72 -14.14 -10.54
C SER A 624 -24.51 -12.89 -10.13
N GLN A 625 -25.38 -13.03 -9.13
CA GLN A 625 -26.13 -11.98 -8.45
C GLN A 625 -25.60 -11.82 -7.03
N ALA A 626 -25.48 -10.56 -6.57
CA ALA A 626 -25.07 -10.30 -5.20
C ALA A 626 -26.08 -10.84 -4.17
N PRO A 627 -25.64 -11.18 -2.95
CA PRO A 627 -26.51 -11.77 -1.97
C PRO A 627 -27.47 -10.70 -1.41
N VAL A 628 -28.65 -11.12 -0.94
CA VAL A 628 -29.71 -10.20 -0.48
C VAL A 628 -29.89 -10.30 1.03
N ILE A 629 -29.80 -9.16 1.71
CA ILE A 629 -30.20 -9.01 3.12
C ILE A 629 -31.62 -8.47 3.18
N SER A 630 -32.60 -9.37 3.32
CA SER A 630 -34.03 -9.03 3.34
C SER A 630 -34.47 -8.39 4.66
N ASN A 631 -33.85 -8.78 5.77
CA ASN A 631 -34.08 -8.20 7.09
C ASN A 631 -32.84 -8.36 7.96
N ALA A 632 -32.56 -7.37 8.82
CA ALA A 632 -31.57 -7.46 9.90
C ALA A 632 -32.04 -6.61 11.08
N VAL A 633 -32.12 -7.20 12.27
CA VAL A 633 -32.74 -6.58 13.45
C VAL A 633 -31.96 -6.90 14.72
N ALA A 634 -32.12 -6.03 15.73
CA ALA A 634 -31.70 -6.29 17.10
C ALA A 634 -32.90 -6.55 18.00
N MET A 635 -32.78 -7.52 18.90
CA MET A 635 -33.81 -7.89 19.87
C MET A 635 -33.23 -7.99 21.29
N PRO A 636 -33.60 -7.08 22.21
CA PRO A 636 -34.34 -5.84 21.94
C PRO A 636 -33.46 -4.80 21.22
N ALA A 637 -34.07 -3.93 20.41
CA ALA A 637 -33.36 -2.82 19.75
C ALA A 637 -32.99 -1.68 20.73
N THR A 638 -33.66 -1.64 21.88
CA THR A 638 -33.34 -0.76 23.02
C THR A 638 -33.22 -1.62 24.27
N ILE A 639 -32.10 -1.52 24.97
CA ILE A 639 -31.88 -2.18 26.26
C ILE A 639 -31.95 -1.13 27.37
N MET A 640 -32.58 -1.50 28.50
CA MET A 640 -32.57 -0.69 29.71
C MET A 640 -31.43 -1.17 30.62
N LEU A 641 -30.45 -0.31 30.91
CA LEU A 641 -29.39 -0.60 31.85
C LEU A 641 -29.99 -0.98 33.22
N PRO A 642 -29.40 -1.97 33.92
CA PRO A 642 -28.09 -2.56 33.68
C PRO A 642 -28.06 -3.71 32.64
N ALA A 643 -29.14 -3.98 31.90
CA ALA A 643 -29.07 -4.96 30.81
C ALA A 643 -28.08 -4.49 29.73
N SER A 644 -27.14 -5.36 29.33
CA SER A 644 -26.00 -5.01 28.48
C SER A 644 -25.80 -5.97 27.30
N THR A 645 -26.87 -6.63 26.87
CA THR A 645 -26.85 -7.66 25.82
C THR A 645 -28.03 -7.52 24.87
N ALA A 646 -27.82 -7.80 23.58
CA ALA A 646 -28.88 -7.87 22.58
C ALA A 646 -28.62 -9.01 21.58
N MET A 647 -29.68 -9.60 21.01
CA MET A 647 -29.55 -10.58 19.94
C MET A 647 -29.65 -9.88 18.58
N LEU A 648 -28.67 -10.06 17.72
CA LEU A 648 -28.68 -9.61 16.33
C LEU A 648 -29.11 -10.77 15.44
N SER A 649 -30.06 -10.56 14.53
CA SER A 649 -30.56 -11.61 13.63
C SER A 649 -30.85 -11.05 12.25
N ALA A 650 -30.53 -11.83 11.22
CA ALA A 650 -30.76 -11.47 9.82
C ALA A 650 -31.36 -12.61 8.99
N VAL A 651 -32.07 -12.22 7.94
CA VAL A 651 -32.65 -13.12 6.93
C VAL A 651 -32.01 -12.80 5.58
N THR A 652 -31.30 -13.78 5.04
CA THR A 652 -30.45 -13.61 3.86
C THR A 652 -30.78 -14.67 2.80
N ALA A 653 -30.57 -14.34 1.54
CA ALA A 653 -30.77 -15.28 0.43
C ALA A 653 -29.75 -15.01 -0.68
N ASP A 654 -29.40 -16.07 -1.40
CA ASP A 654 -28.62 -16.01 -2.62
C ASP A 654 -29.49 -16.47 -3.80
N ALA A 655 -29.46 -15.73 -4.91
CA ALA A 655 -30.29 -16.07 -6.06
C ALA A 655 -29.71 -17.22 -6.89
N ASP A 656 -28.40 -17.43 -6.81
CA ASP A 656 -27.66 -18.44 -7.56
C ASP A 656 -27.54 -19.77 -6.80
N GLY A 657 -27.87 -19.75 -5.50
CA GLY A 657 -27.75 -20.89 -4.59
C GLY A 657 -26.33 -21.09 -4.05
N ASP A 658 -25.50 -20.06 -4.13
CA ASP A 658 -24.14 -20.08 -3.59
C ASP A 658 -24.16 -20.11 -2.05
N VAL A 659 -23.08 -20.65 -1.47
CA VAL A 659 -22.89 -20.66 -0.03
C VAL A 659 -22.70 -19.22 0.46
N LEU A 660 -23.41 -18.88 1.55
CA LEU A 660 -23.37 -17.56 2.15
C LEU A 660 -22.63 -17.59 3.48
N SER A 661 -21.68 -16.68 3.63
CA SER A 661 -21.01 -16.41 4.90
C SER A 661 -21.49 -15.10 5.49
N HIS A 662 -21.61 -15.06 6.81
CA HIS A 662 -22.02 -13.88 7.57
C HIS A 662 -20.86 -13.38 8.41
N TRP A 663 -20.76 -12.07 8.58
CA TRP A 663 -19.79 -11.49 9.50
C TRP A 663 -20.32 -10.21 10.13
N TRP A 664 -20.49 -10.22 11.45
CA TRP A 664 -20.85 -9.03 12.23
C TRP A 664 -19.61 -8.27 12.69
N SER A 665 -19.60 -6.97 12.45
CA SER A 665 -18.53 -6.05 12.83
C SER A 665 -19.06 -4.81 13.54
N ILE A 666 -18.21 -4.18 14.35
CA ILE A 666 -18.54 -2.94 15.05
C ILE A 666 -18.29 -1.78 14.09
N LYS A 667 -19.30 -0.96 13.85
CA LYS A 667 -19.18 0.28 13.06
C LYS A 667 -19.01 1.51 13.95
N ASN A 668 -19.79 1.59 15.02
CA ASN A 668 -19.72 2.69 15.99
C ASN A 668 -20.16 2.21 17.38
N MET A 669 -19.55 2.75 18.43
CA MET A 669 -19.91 2.50 19.82
C MET A 669 -19.47 3.67 20.71
N PRO A 670 -20.05 3.84 21.91
CA PRO A 670 -19.56 4.80 22.91
C PRO A 670 -18.11 4.53 23.34
N ASP A 671 -17.37 5.61 23.66
CA ASP A 671 -15.99 5.52 24.13
C ASP A 671 -15.88 4.65 25.38
N GLY A 672 -14.89 3.75 25.39
CA GLY A 672 -14.64 2.82 26.50
C GLY A 672 -15.53 1.57 26.52
N ALA A 673 -16.43 1.39 25.56
CA ALA A 673 -17.18 0.15 25.42
C ALA A 673 -16.27 -0.99 24.94
N ASP A 674 -16.51 -2.20 25.46
CA ASP A 674 -15.79 -3.42 25.09
C ASP A 674 -16.80 -4.46 24.61
N ILE A 675 -16.99 -4.52 23.29
CA ILE A 675 -18.05 -5.32 22.66
C ILE A 675 -17.56 -6.73 22.34
N VAL A 676 -18.39 -7.71 22.68
CA VAL A 676 -18.13 -9.12 22.39
C VAL A 676 -19.33 -9.75 21.68
N PHE A 677 -19.09 -10.33 20.51
CA PHE A 677 -20.04 -11.20 19.80
C PHE A 677 -19.85 -12.66 20.24
N SER A 678 -20.94 -13.38 20.44
CA SER A 678 -20.87 -14.81 20.76
C SER A 678 -20.42 -15.66 19.57
N ARG A 679 -20.94 -15.34 18.37
CA ARG A 679 -20.64 -16.00 17.09
C ARG A 679 -20.76 -15.00 15.94
N PRO A 680 -19.74 -14.16 15.68
CA PRO A 680 -19.83 -13.11 14.66
C PRO A 680 -20.06 -13.66 13.25
N GLY A 681 -19.71 -14.94 13.01
CA GLY A 681 -19.93 -15.68 11.76
C GLY A 681 -21.37 -16.10 11.48
N SER A 682 -22.29 -15.95 12.44
CA SER A 682 -23.65 -16.46 12.31
C SER A 682 -24.64 -15.38 11.87
N ASN A 683 -25.64 -15.76 11.07
CA ASN A 683 -26.80 -14.92 10.78
C ASN A 683 -27.62 -14.55 12.03
N CYS A 684 -27.39 -15.22 13.17
CA CYS A 684 -28.00 -14.92 14.46
C CYS A 684 -26.95 -15.00 15.58
N THR A 685 -26.69 -13.88 16.26
CA THR A 685 -25.61 -13.80 17.26
C THR A 685 -25.99 -12.94 18.46
N MET A 686 -25.47 -13.27 19.64
CA MET A 686 -25.62 -12.44 20.83
C MET A 686 -24.46 -11.43 20.87
N VAL A 687 -24.77 -10.15 21.07
CA VAL A 687 -23.79 -9.12 21.38
C VAL A 687 -23.88 -8.73 22.86
N SER A 688 -22.74 -8.56 23.50
CA SER A 688 -22.60 -8.17 24.91
C SER A 688 -21.60 -7.02 25.06
N GLY A 689 -21.53 -6.43 26.26
CA GLY A 689 -20.68 -5.26 26.53
C GLY A 689 -21.37 -3.91 26.29
N LEU A 690 -22.69 -3.91 26.12
CA LEU A 690 -23.52 -2.72 25.88
C LEU A 690 -23.82 -1.96 27.18
N ALA A 691 -22.79 -1.70 27.98
CA ALA A 691 -22.93 -1.20 29.36
C ALA A 691 -22.85 0.33 29.48
N ILE A 692 -22.57 1.05 28.39
CA ILE A 692 -22.42 2.50 28.37
C ILE A 692 -23.64 3.09 27.65
N PRO A 693 -24.36 4.07 28.25
CA PRO A 693 -25.49 4.72 27.59
C PRO A 693 -25.10 5.28 26.22
N GLY A 694 -25.94 5.04 25.22
CA GLY A 694 -25.70 5.51 23.85
C GLY A 694 -26.08 4.50 22.76
N ALA A 695 -25.83 4.89 21.51
CA ALA A 695 -26.11 4.07 20.34
C ALA A 695 -24.90 3.24 19.91
N TYR A 696 -25.13 1.94 19.71
CA TYR A 696 -24.18 0.98 19.17
C TYR A 696 -24.63 0.59 17.77
N THR A 697 -23.77 0.74 16.77
CA THR A 697 -24.07 0.36 15.38
C THR A 697 -23.15 -0.77 14.96
N PHE A 698 -23.76 -1.87 14.52
CA PHE A 698 -23.09 -3.06 14.00
C PHE A 698 -23.37 -3.18 12.49
N THR A 699 -22.38 -3.61 11.72
CA THR A 699 -22.55 -3.92 10.31
C THR A 699 -22.50 -5.43 10.11
N LEU A 700 -23.58 -5.99 9.55
CA LEU A 700 -23.57 -7.33 8.99
C LEU A 700 -23.06 -7.27 7.56
N THR A 701 -22.02 -8.04 7.26
CA THR A 701 -21.60 -8.37 5.90
C THR A 701 -22.06 -9.78 5.56
N VAL A 702 -22.66 -9.94 4.38
CA VAL A 702 -23.04 -11.24 3.80
C VAL A 702 -22.32 -11.38 2.49
N VAL A 703 -21.59 -12.47 2.30
CA VAL A 703 -20.72 -12.67 1.14
C VAL A 703 -21.00 -14.03 0.50
N ASP A 704 -21.02 -14.05 -0.83
CA ASP A 704 -21.08 -15.25 -1.66
C ASP A 704 -19.72 -15.48 -2.36
N ARG A 705 -19.68 -16.33 -3.39
CA ARG A 705 -18.46 -16.61 -4.16
C ARG A 705 -17.77 -15.35 -4.72
N ASN A 706 -18.55 -14.39 -5.22
CA ASN A 706 -18.07 -13.29 -6.06
C ASN A 706 -18.44 -11.89 -5.56
N ALA A 707 -19.48 -11.76 -4.73
CA ALA A 707 -20.10 -10.51 -4.33
C ALA A 707 -20.46 -10.49 -2.84
N PHE A 708 -20.82 -9.31 -2.34
CA PHE A 708 -21.21 -9.11 -0.94
C PHE A 708 -22.29 -8.05 -0.82
N ALA A 709 -23.02 -8.09 0.30
CA ALA A 709 -23.97 -7.09 0.73
C ALA A 709 -23.72 -6.72 2.19
N THR A 710 -24.07 -5.49 2.58
CA THR A 710 -23.95 -5.02 3.96
C THR A 710 -25.23 -4.42 4.49
N ARG A 711 -25.45 -4.52 5.80
CA ARG A 711 -26.58 -3.87 6.50
C ARG A 711 -26.18 -3.47 7.91
N ASP A 712 -26.47 -2.22 8.27
CA ASP A 712 -26.30 -1.73 9.64
C ASP A 712 -27.50 -2.08 10.52
N VAL A 713 -27.23 -2.46 11.77
CA VAL A 713 -28.20 -2.68 12.84
C VAL A 713 -27.77 -1.87 14.05
N THR A 714 -28.71 -1.15 14.66
CA THR A 714 -28.44 -0.30 15.84
C THR A 714 -29.10 -0.86 17.08
N VAL A 715 -28.37 -0.83 18.20
CA VAL A 715 -28.88 -1.08 19.56
C VAL A 715 -28.67 0.18 20.39
N VAL A 716 -29.70 0.61 21.12
CA VAL A 716 -29.60 1.76 22.03
C VAL A 716 -29.57 1.25 23.47
N ALA A 717 -28.54 1.62 24.23
CA ALA A 717 -28.51 1.42 25.68
C ALA A 717 -29.02 2.67 26.39
N ASP A 718 -30.11 2.52 27.14
CA ASP A 718 -30.81 3.56 27.88
C ASP A 718 -30.66 3.32 29.38
N ASP A 719 -30.38 4.36 30.17
CA ASP A 719 -30.23 4.26 31.62
C ASP A 719 -31.52 4.53 32.42
N GLY A 720 -32.65 4.76 31.74
CA GLY A 720 -33.94 5.01 32.37
C GLY A 720 -34.11 6.43 32.91
N SER A 721 -33.28 7.38 32.45
CA SER A 721 -33.52 8.80 32.65
C SER A 721 -34.87 9.21 32.00
N ILE A 722 -35.84 9.60 32.83
CA ILE A 722 -37.20 9.96 32.38
C ILE A 722 -37.14 11.31 31.66
N GLU A 723 -37.52 11.37 30.38
CA GLU A 723 -37.80 12.63 29.66
C GLU A 723 -38.93 13.41 30.35
N THR A 724 -38.60 14.42 31.16
CA THR A 724 -39.60 15.37 31.66
C THR A 724 -39.75 16.53 30.67
N ASN A 725 -40.90 16.62 29.99
CA ASN A 725 -41.25 17.81 29.20
C ASN A 725 -41.51 19.00 30.12
N PHE A 726 -40.69 20.04 30.04
CA PHE A 726 -40.89 21.31 30.72
C PHE A 726 -41.67 22.28 29.83
N VAL A 727 -42.97 22.46 30.12
CA VAL A 727 -43.81 23.49 29.47
C VAL A 727 -43.79 24.76 30.32
N LEU A 728 -43.19 25.83 29.80
CA LEU A 728 -43.19 27.16 30.41
C LEU A 728 -44.28 28.02 29.72
N MET A 729 -45.39 28.28 30.42
CA MET A 729 -46.41 29.23 29.98
C MET A 729 -46.20 30.58 30.65
N ALA A 730 -46.04 31.66 29.87
CA ALA A 730 -46.13 33.01 30.40
C ALA A 730 -47.63 33.40 30.56
N PRO A 731 -48.12 33.76 31.76
CA PRO A 731 -49.52 34.13 31.93
C PRO A 731 -49.82 35.46 31.21
N GLY A 732 -50.90 35.48 30.43
CA GLY A 732 -51.36 36.65 29.66
C GLY A 732 -52.14 37.68 30.47
N ASP A 733 -51.69 38.02 31.68
CA ASP A 733 -52.33 39.09 32.47
C ASP A 733 -51.62 40.42 32.20
N ASP A 734 -52.41 41.42 31.82
CA ASP A 734 -52.15 42.78 31.35
C ASP A 734 -51.56 43.73 32.41
N ARG A 735 -50.83 43.21 33.40
CA ARG A 735 -50.17 44.03 34.42
C ARG A 735 -48.76 44.39 33.97
N ASN A 736 -48.46 45.69 33.99
CA ASN A 736 -47.12 46.25 33.82
C ASN A 736 -46.12 45.55 34.75
N TRP A 737 -45.38 44.58 34.23
CA TRP A 737 -44.17 44.06 34.88
C TRP A 737 -43.02 44.96 34.49
N SER A 738 -42.63 45.86 35.39
CA SER A 738 -41.43 46.70 35.25
C SER A 738 -40.13 45.96 35.59
N ASP A 739 -40.19 44.69 35.99
CA ASP A 739 -39.01 43.85 36.25
C ASP A 739 -38.74 42.94 35.05
N THR A 740 -37.58 43.14 34.43
CA THR A 740 -37.26 42.76 33.04
C THR A 740 -36.71 41.35 32.82
N ASN A 741 -36.58 40.49 33.84
CA ASN A 741 -36.06 39.13 33.67
C ASN A 741 -36.84 38.12 34.52
N ILE A 742 -37.27 37.00 33.91
CA ILE A 742 -37.80 35.86 34.68
C ILE A 742 -36.60 34.98 35.05
N TRP A 743 -36.18 35.03 36.31
CA TRP A 743 -35.12 34.18 36.86
C TRP A 743 -35.71 32.87 37.37
N LEU A 744 -35.39 31.76 36.72
CA LEU A 744 -35.75 30.42 37.20
C LEU A 744 -34.51 29.80 37.85
N HIS A 745 -34.39 29.91 39.17
CA HIS A 745 -33.41 29.13 39.92
C HIS A 745 -34.02 27.76 40.25
N GLY A 746 -33.64 26.73 39.49
CA GLY A 746 -34.03 25.34 39.74
C GLY A 746 -32.93 24.39 39.31
N VAL A 747 -32.70 23.33 40.10
CA VAL A 747 -31.85 22.20 39.72
C VAL A 747 -32.61 21.41 38.66
N PHE A 748 -32.28 21.61 37.39
CA PHE A 748 -32.80 20.76 36.32
C PHE A 748 -32.11 19.37 36.42
N PRO A 749 -32.85 18.26 36.34
CA PRO A 749 -32.25 16.94 36.14
C PRO A 749 -31.37 16.98 34.88
N ARG A 750 -30.36 16.09 34.80
CA ARG A 750 -29.46 16.03 33.65
C ARG A 750 -30.22 15.83 32.33
N ASP A 751 -31.46 15.32 32.34
CA ASP A 751 -32.23 14.90 31.16
C ASP A 751 -33.65 15.52 31.09
N ALA A 752 -33.72 16.82 30.94
CA ALA A 752 -34.98 17.58 30.91
C ALA A 752 -35.69 17.56 29.54
N GLY A 753 -36.00 16.39 28.96
CA GLY A 753 -36.96 16.19 27.84
C GLY A 753 -37.13 17.36 26.83
N ASP A 754 -38.36 17.77 26.51
CA ASP A 754 -38.62 18.97 25.69
C ASP A 754 -38.77 20.25 26.54
N ILE A 755 -38.15 21.36 26.12
CA ILE A 755 -38.48 22.72 26.59
C ILE A 755 -39.47 23.38 25.61
N VAL A 756 -40.69 23.68 26.07
CA VAL A 756 -41.70 24.39 25.27
C VAL A 756 -42.01 25.74 25.92
N VAL A 757 -41.74 26.84 25.19
CA VAL A 757 -42.01 28.22 25.60
C VAL A 757 -43.16 28.79 24.77
N ILE A 758 -44.27 29.14 25.43
CA ILE A 758 -45.47 29.73 24.80
C ILE A 758 -45.71 31.13 25.37
N SER A 759 -45.82 32.14 24.49
CA SER A 759 -46.15 33.53 24.87
C SER A 759 -47.44 34.01 24.20
N ASN A 760 -48.44 34.37 25.02
CA ASN A 760 -49.73 34.93 24.58
C ASN A 760 -49.94 36.36 25.13
N GLY A 761 -49.93 37.39 24.28
CA GLY A 761 -50.32 38.75 24.69
C GLY A 761 -49.99 39.89 23.70
N THR A 762 -50.85 40.89 23.56
CA THR A 762 -50.60 42.07 22.71
C THR A 762 -49.73 43.09 23.44
N ILE A 763 -48.51 43.38 22.97
CA ILE A 763 -47.65 44.41 23.57
C ILE A 763 -47.58 45.62 22.62
N GLY A 764 -48.22 46.71 23.01
CA GLY A 764 -48.10 48.00 22.32
C GLY A 764 -46.83 48.73 22.77
N GLY A 765 -45.92 49.01 21.82
CA GLY A 765 -44.78 49.92 21.99
C GLY A 765 -43.40 49.25 22.12
N PRO A 766 -42.30 49.98 21.82
CA PRO A 766 -40.93 49.49 21.96
C PRO A 766 -40.55 49.47 23.45
N GLY A 767 -40.97 48.44 24.17
CA GLY A 767 -40.62 48.17 25.58
C GLY A 767 -39.60 47.03 25.72
N PRO A 768 -38.95 46.89 26.89
CA PRO A 768 -37.77 46.04 27.07
C PRO A 768 -38.05 44.54 26.97
N PHE A 769 -37.06 43.87 26.39
CA PHE A 769 -36.94 42.44 26.08
C PHE A 769 -37.10 41.53 27.32
N ARG A 770 -37.65 40.32 27.16
CA ARG A 770 -37.84 39.35 28.26
C ARG A 770 -36.83 38.19 28.12
N ALA A 771 -35.94 37.98 29.10
CA ALA A 771 -35.01 36.84 29.11
C ALA A 771 -35.51 35.69 30.02
N ILE A 772 -35.19 34.43 29.65
CA ILE A 772 -35.40 33.23 30.48
C ILE A 772 -34.01 32.62 30.76
N THR A 773 -33.42 32.98 31.89
CA THR A 773 -32.08 32.48 32.28
C THR A 773 -32.19 31.05 32.81
N VAL A 774 -31.48 30.10 32.18
CA VAL A 774 -31.27 28.73 32.67
C VAL A 774 -29.83 28.65 33.17
N ASP A 775 -29.66 28.58 34.49
CA ASP A 775 -28.35 28.59 35.18
C ASP A 775 -27.96 27.20 35.70
N ALA A 776 -28.04 26.19 34.81
CA ALA A 776 -27.64 24.81 35.08
C ALA A 776 -27.18 24.12 33.78
N ASP A 777 -26.44 23.01 33.89
CA ASP A 777 -26.23 22.11 32.76
C ASP A 777 -27.50 21.28 32.55
N VAL A 778 -28.02 21.24 31.31
CA VAL A 778 -29.33 20.61 31.01
C VAL A 778 -29.25 19.84 29.69
N THR A 779 -29.75 18.59 29.63
CA THR A 779 -29.99 17.88 28.36
C THR A 779 -31.45 18.04 27.94
N VAL A 780 -31.68 18.31 26.66
CA VAL A 780 -33.02 18.52 26.09
C VAL A 780 -33.16 17.86 24.71
N GLY A 781 -34.33 17.30 24.42
CA GLY A 781 -34.71 16.70 23.14
C GLY A 781 -35.31 17.70 22.15
N ALA A 782 -36.03 18.72 22.61
CA ALA A 782 -36.51 19.80 21.75
C ALA A 782 -36.61 21.14 22.48
N VAL A 783 -36.46 22.24 21.73
CA VAL A 783 -36.78 23.60 22.16
C VAL A 783 -37.82 24.18 21.21
N ARG A 784 -39.03 24.44 21.69
CA ARG A 784 -40.11 25.03 20.87
C ARG A 784 -40.49 26.41 21.37
N VAL A 785 -40.55 27.40 20.48
CA VAL A 785 -40.92 28.78 20.79
C VAL A 785 -42.10 29.20 19.91
N THR A 786 -43.22 29.56 20.53
CA THR A 786 -44.42 30.05 19.81
C THR A 786 -44.84 31.44 20.31
N GLY A 787 -44.97 32.38 19.38
CA GLY A 787 -45.43 33.75 19.65
C GLY A 787 -46.67 34.14 18.84
N THR A 788 -47.70 34.68 19.51
CA THR A 788 -48.97 35.11 18.88
C THR A 788 -49.06 36.62 18.61
N THR A 789 -47.96 37.37 18.80
CA THR A 789 -47.97 38.85 18.92
C THR A 789 -47.35 39.54 17.71
N SER A 790 -47.69 40.82 17.48
CA SER A 790 -47.16 41.64 16.37
C SER A 790 -45.81 42.31 16.67
N SER A 791 -45.33 42.29 17.92
CA SER A 791 -44.18 43.07 18.41
C SER A 791 -42.87 42.27 18.46
N GLY A 792 -42.92 40.97 18.20
CA GLY A 792 -41.79 40.06 18.28
C GLY A 792 -41.56 39.46 19.69
N LEU A 793 -40.95 38.26 19.74
CA LEU A 793 -40.67 37.48 20.95
C LEU A 793 -39.16 37.24 21.03
N HIS A 794 -38.50 37.72 22.09
CA HIS A 794 -37.11 37.42 22.38
C HIS A 794 -37.05 36.42 23.54
N VAL A 795 -36.39 35.28 23.36
CA VAL A 795 -36.09 34.33 24.44
C VAL A 795 -34.58 34.23 24.54
N ALA A 796 -34.00 34.59 25.68
CA ALA A 796 -32.57 34.45 25.90
C ALA A 796 -32.30 33.36 26.93
N LEU A 797 -31.66 32.24 26.54
CA LEU A 797 -31.17 31.18 27.42
C LEU A 797 -29.69 31.47 27.73
N ALA A 798 -29.40 32.06 28.89
CA ALA A 798 -28.07 32.56 29.23
C ALA A 798 -27.60 32.17 30.63
N GLY A 799 -26.35 31.75 30.75
CA GLY A 799 -25.58 31.47 31.96
C GLY A 799 -24.09 31.49 31.61
N ALA A 800 -23.30 32.33 32.29
CA ALA A 800 -21.98 32.77 31.81
C ALA A 800 -20.86 31.70 31.74
N ALA A 801 -21.16 30.41 31.98
CA ALA A 801 -20.16 29.33 31.95
C ALA A 801 -20.75 27.90 31.81
N ARG A 802 -22.02 27.74 31.42
CA ARG A 802 -22.73 26.44 31.49
C ARG A 802 -23.05 25.86 30.12
N LYS A 803 -23.23 24.53 30.05
CA LYS A 803 -23.47 23.76 28.82
C LYS A 803 -24.93 23.33 28.71
N MET A 804 -25.50 23.43 27.52
CA MET A 804 -26.79 22.85 27.17
C MET A 804 -26.54 21.68 26.22
N TYR A 805 -26.96 20.49 26.61
CA TYR A 805 -26.83 19.28 25.82
C TYR A 805 -28.11 19.09 24.99
N LEU A 806 -28.01 18.83 23.69
CA LEU A 806 -29.14 18.56 22.81
C LEU A 806 -29.08 17.11 22.33
N GLY A 807 -30.01 16.28 22.78
CA GLY A 807 -30.10 14.87 22.43
C GLY A 807 -31.55 14.42 22.51
N GLY A 808 -32.17 14.13 21.37
CA GLY A 808 -33.54 13.61 21.34
C GLY A 808 -33.55 12.08 21.36
N ASN A 809 -34.52 11.47 22.05
CA ASN A 809 -34.76 10.02 21.98
C ASN A 809 -35.05 9.49 20.56
N SER A 810 -35.41 10.39 19.63
CA SER A 810 -35.62 10.09 18.21
C SER A 810 -34.35 10.15 17.35
N GLY A 811 -33.18 10.40 17.95
CA GLY A 811 -31.91 10.61 17.25
C GLY A 811 -31.80 11.99 16.58
N VAL A 812 -32.80 12.86 16.73
CA VAL A 812 -32.78 14.24 16.26
C VAL A 812 -33.35 15.15 17.34
N ALA A 813 -32.59 16.17 17.74
CA ALA A 813 -33.05 17.27 18.56
C ALA A 813 -33.68 18.36 17.69
N THR A 814 -34.75 19.03 18.13
CA THR A 814 -35.37 20.12 17.34
C THR A 814 -35.31 21.49 18.02
N ILE A 815 -35.10 22.54 17.24
CA ILE A 815 -35.36 23.93 17.64
C ILE A 815 -36.41 24.50 16.68
N ASP A 816 -37.62 24.74 17.16
CA ASP A 816 -38.75 25.18 16.33
C ASP A 816 -39.22 26.58 16.73
N GLY A 817 -39.34 27.50 15.77
CA GLY A 817 -39.87 28.85 15.97
C GLY A 817 -41.11 29.15 15.11
N MET A 818 -42.20 29.63 15.72
CA MET A 818 -43.44 30.00 15.02
C MET A 818 -43.97 31.37 15.49
N ALA A 819 -44.31 32.24 14.53
CA ALA A 819 -45.02 33.50 14.74
C ALA A 819 -46.31 33.53 13.93
N TYR A 820 -47.42 34.00 14.53
CA TYR A 820 -48.72 34.09 13.83
C TYR A 820 -48.87 35.32 12.90
N SER A 821 -47.94 36.29 12.92
CA SER A 821 -47.99 37.51 12.10
C SER A 821 -46.80 37.60 11.13
N PRO A 822 -47.00 37.99 9.85
CA PRO A 822 -45.92 38.10 8.86
C PRO A 822 -44.87 39.17 9.18
N ASN A 823 -45.17 40.12 10.08
CA ASN A 823 -44.23 41.18 10.49
C ASN A 823 -43.60 40.94 11.89
N ALA A 824 -43.87 39.79 12.53
CA ALA A 824 -43.40 39.50 13.88
C ALA A 824 -42.04 38.77 13.88
N LEU A 825 -41.08 39.31 14.65
CA LEU A 825 -39.75 38.74 14.83
C LEU A 825 -39.72 37.78 16.03
N VAL A 826 -39.43 36.49 15.82
CA VAL A 826 -39.12 35.56 16.92
C VAL A 826 -37.60 35.39 16.97
N GLN A 827 -36.96 35.93 18.01
CA GLN A 827 -35.53 35.85 18.28
C GLN A 827 -35.29 34.90 19.47
N LEU A 828 -34.53 33.82 19.28
CA LEU A 828 -34.11 32.92 20.36
C LEU A 828 -32.59 33.04 20.52
N ASP A 829 -32.12 33.84 21.48
CA ASP A 829 -30.70 33.94 21.80
C ASP A 829 -30.29 32.87 22.82
N ILE A 830 -29.68 31.79 22.34
CA ILE A 830 -28.98 30.83 23.22
C ILE A 830 -27.56 31.37 23.41
N ALA A 831 -27.19 31.77 24.62
CA ALA A 831 -25.87 32.32 24.95
C ALA A 831 -24.94 31.30 25.64
N ASN A 832 -25.46 30.11 25.97
CA ASN A 832 -24.70 29.00 26.55
C ASN A 832 -23.93 28.22 25.49
N ARG A 833 -22.95 27.40 25.90
CA ARG A 833 -22.32 26.41 25.01
C ARG A 833 -23.33 25.30 24.71
N LEU A 834 -23.45 24.91 23.45
CA LEU A 834 -24.43 23.92 22.99
C LEU A 834 -23.70 22.64 22.56
N VAL A 835 -23.83 21.58 23.34
CA VAL A 835 -23.25 20.27 23.05
C VAL A 835 -24.29 19.42 22.32
N LEU A 836 -24.02 19.04 21.08
CA LEU A 836 -24.92 18.17 20.31
C LEU A 836 -24.60 16.70 20.63
N LEU A 837 -25.57 16.00 21.21
CA LEU A 837 -25.56 14.55 21.45
C LEU A 837 -26.23 13.77 20.31
N SER A 838 -27.08 14.44 19.52
CA SER A 838 -27.74 13.91 18.32
C SER A 838 -27.84 15.00 17.24
N ASP A 839 -28.26 14.64 16.02
CA ASP A 839 -28.44 15.63 14.95
C ASP A 839 -29.45 16.70 15.38
N LEU A 840 -29.19 17.96 15.05
CA LEU A 840 -30.03 19.10 15.39
C LEU A 840 -30.81 19.57 14.16
N ARG A 841 -32.13 19.49 14.17
CA ARG A 841 -32.99 20.14 13.17
C ARG A 841 -33.49 21.49 13.68
N VAL A 842 -33.25 22.53 12.90
CA VAL A 842 -33.70 23.89 13.20
C VAL A 842 -34.80 24.28 12.22
N THR A 843 -36.02 24.49 12.72
CA THR A 843 -37.21 24.77 11.91
C THR A 843 -37.76 26.17 12.17
N ILE A 844 -38.05 26.92 11.10
CA ILE A 844 -38.83 28.17 11.17
C ILE A 844 -40.12 28.01 10.37
N VAL A 845 -41.26 28.31 10.98
CA VAL A 845 -42.59 28.10 10.38
C VAL A 845 -43.23 29.40 9.82
N SER A 846 -42.64 30.58 10.04
CA SER A 846 -43.12 31.91 9.57
C SER A 846 -42.00 32.88 9.14
N GLN A 847 -42.29 34.10 8.64
CA GLN A 847 -41.30 35.11 8.20
C GLN A 847 -40.46 35.73 9.36
N SER A 848 -39.87 34.89 10.20
CA SER A 848 -39.21 35.25 11.46
C SER A 848 -37.68 35.09 11.38
N ASN A 849 -36.94 35.76 12.27
CA ASN A 849 -35.46 35.71 12.34
C ASN A 849 -34.97 34.90 13.54
N LEU A 850 -34.67 33.61 13.37
CA LEU A 850 -34.06 32.80 14.43
C LEU A 850 -32.56 33.07 14.54
N ARG A 851 -32.07 33.37 15.74
CA ARG A 851 -30.67 33.77 15.99
C ARG A 851 -30.02 32.95 17.10
N ILE A 852 -29.39 31.82 16.76
CA ILE A 852 -28.66 31.01 17.74
C ILE A 852 -27.29 31.65 18.03
N SER A 853 -27.02 32.12 19.25
CA SER A 853 -25.79 32.86 19.61
C SER A 853 -24.83 32.06 20.51
N ALA A 854 -24.67 30.75 20.23
CA ALA A 854 -23.98 29.77 21.06
C ALA A 854 -22.67 29.24 20.41
N GLU A 855 -21.70 28.84 21.24
CA GLU A 855 -20.58 27.99 20.81
C GLU A 855 -21.09 26.54 20.70
N LEU A 856 -20.97 25.92 19.51
CA LEU A 856 -21.32 24.51 19.32
C LEU A 856 -20.14 23.61 19.77
N GLU A 857 -20.48 22.44 20.32
CA GLU A 857 -19.56 21.34 20.62
C GLU A 857 -20.19 20.00 20.15
N GLY A 858 -19.38 19.03 19.73
CA GLY A 858 -19.82 17.69 19.33
C GLY A 858 -19.70 17.38 17.83
N ALA A 859 -20.05 16.15 17.46
CA ALA A 859 -19.88 15.62 16.09
C ALA A 859 -21.19 15.48 15.30
N SER A 860 -22.34 15.74 15.91
CA SER A 860 -23.65 15.61 15.26
C SER A 860 -23.93 16.74 14.28
N ASN A 861 -24.78 16.47 13.28
CA ASN A 861 -25.06 17.40 12.20
C ASN A 861 -26.12 18.43 12.57
N VAL A 862 -26.08 19.60 11.95
CA VAL A 862 -27.10 20.65 12.06
C VAL A 862 -27.83 20.77 10.73
N HIS A 863 -29.13 20.50 10.73
CA HIS A 863 -30.01 20.65 9.58
C HIS A 863 -30.92 21.87 9.74
N LEU A 864 -30.75 22.88 8.89
CA LEU A 864 -31.69 24.00 8.83
C LEU A 864 -32.88 23.64 7.93
N SER A 865 -34.10 24.11 8.23
CA SER A 865 -35.29 23.90 7.39
C SER A 865 -35.78 25.21 6.74
N SER A 866 -36.52 25.09 5.62
CA SER A 866 -36.95 26.23 4.80
C SER A 866 -38.31 26.82 5.20
N GLY A 867 -38.32 28.14 5.38
CA GLY A 867 -39.48 29.06 5.40
C GLY A 867 -38.95 30.44 5.00
N ALA A 868 -39.79 31.40 4.58
CA ALA A 868 -39.34 32.71 4.10
C ALA A 868 -38.80 33.65 5.21
N GLY A 869 -37.78 33.23 5.95
CA GLY A 869 -37.15 33.95 7.07
C GLY A 869 -35.63 33.70 7.13
N ALA A 870 -34.88 34.58 7.79
CA ALA A 870 -33.42 34.50 7.87
C ALA A 870 -32.95 33.81 9.16
N ILE A 871 -31.99 32.88 9.06
CA ILE A 871 -31.31 32.29 10.23
C ILE A 871 -29.96 32.98 10.38
N ARG A 872 -29.73 33.60 11.54
CA ARG A 872 -28.49 34.34 11.83
C ARG A 872 -27.76 33.71 13.01
N PRO A 873 -27.14 32.53 12.86
CA PRO A 873 -26.43 31.95 13.98
C PRO A 873 -25.16 32.77 14.24
N ARG A 874 -25.02 33.34 15.44
CA ARG A 874 -23.74 33.91 15.89
C ARG A 874 -22.94 32.77 16.49
N LEU A 875 -22.21 32.06 15.64
CA LEU A 875 -21.33 30.99 16.05
C LEU A 875 -20.01 31.61 16.53
N CYS A 876 -19.92 31.76 17.85
CA CYS A 876 -18.74 32.18 18.62
C CYS A 876 -18.11 33.55 18.27
N SER A 877 -17.39 34.13 19.23
CA SER A 877 -16.54 35.32 19.04
C SER A 877 -15.08 34.98 18.75
N GLY A 878 -14.81 33.74 18.34
CA GLY A 878 -13.50 33.15 18.06
C GLY A 878 -13.62 31.72 17.53
N PRO A 879 -12.55 31.08 17.05
CA PRO A 879 -12.58 29.71 16.52
C PRO A 879 -12.99 28.70 17.58
N SER A 880 -14.10 27.98 17.36
CA SER A 880 -14.46 26.81 18.16
C SER A 880 -13.87 25.55 17.51
N PRO A 881 -12.82 24.93 18.08
CA PRO A 881 -12.29 23.65 17.60
C PRO A 881 -13.19 22.46 17.97
N ASN A 882 -14.21 22.67 18.82
CA ASN A 882 -14.92 21.60 19.53
C ASN A 882 -16.15 21.06 18.79
N PHE A 883 -16.52 21.64 17.64
CA PHE A 883 -17.61 21.16 16.79
C PHE A 883 -17.08 20.62 15.47
N THR A 884 -17.37 19.34 15.18
CA THR A 884 -16.86 18.59 14.01
C THR A 884 -17.97 18.02 13.12
N GLY A 885 -19.25 18.28 13.43
CA GLY A 885 -20.38 17.84 12.61
C GLY A 885 -20.51 18.58 11.28
N THR A 886 -21.61 18.35 10.53
CA THR A 886 -21.90 19.06 9.27
C THR A 886 -23.08 20.01 9.42
N ILE A 887 -23.01 21.21 8.83
CA ILE A 887 -24.11 22.19 8.79
C ILE A 887 -24.75 22.17 7.39
N TYR A 888 -26.04 21.86 7.31
CA TYR A 888 -26.82 21.84 6.08
C TYR A 888 -27.74 23.06 5.96
N VAL A 889 -27.56 23.87 4.90
CA VAL A 889 -28.41 25.01 4.55
C VAL A 889 -29.33 24.62 3.39
N PRO A 890 -30.67 24.61 3.55
CA PRO A 890 -31.60 24.14 2.53
C PRO A 890 -31.89 25.22 1.48
N ARG A 891 -32.69 24.84 0.47
CA ARG A 891 -33.22 25.74 -0.58
C ARG A 891 -33.91 26.98 0.02
N ARG A 892 -33.55 28.18 -0.46
CA ARG A 892 -34.00 29.49 0.05
C ARG A 892 -33.66 29.78 1.51
N GLY A 893 -32.89 28.91 2.18
CA GLY A 893 -32.31 29.20 3.48
C GLY A 893 -31.35 30.39 3.41
N TRP A 894 -31.25 31.12 4.49
CA TRP A 894 -30.32 32.24 4.64
C TRP A 894 -29.44 31.98 5.85
N LEU A 895 -28.13 31.99 5.63
CA LEU A 895 -27.11 31.91 6.67
C LEU A 895 -26.33 33.23 6.66
N GLY A 896 -26.43 34.07 7.70
CA GLY A 896 -25.77 35.39 7.71
C GLY A 896 -25.37 35.93 9.09
N GLU A 897 -24.31 36.74 9.12
CA GLU A 897 -23.83 37.47 10.30
C GLU A 897 -23.89 38.99 10.11
N ASN A 898 -24.18 39.74 11.20
CA ASN A 898 -24.09 41.20 11.20
C ASN A 898 -22.75 41.73 11.78
N HIS A 899 -22.06 41.03 12.70
CA HIS A 899 -20.83 41.56 13.37
C HIS A 899 -19.90 40.47 13.99
N GLY A 900 -19.63 39.34 13.32
CA GLY A 900 -18.79 38.24 13.84
C GLY A 900 -18.11 37.41 12.74
N SER A 901 -17.44 36.31 13.09
CA SER A 901 -16.89 35.31 12.14
C SER A 901 -17.47 33.93 12.47
N MET A 902 -18.03 33.22 11.49
CA MET A 902 -18.48 31.82 11.60
C MET A 902 -17.32 30.81 11.71
N CYS A 903 -16.64 30.75 12.84
CA CYS A 903 -15.45 29.91 12.98
C CYS A 903 -15.75 28.54 13.61
N VAL A 904 -16.15 27.57 12.78
CA VAL A 904 -16.36 26.16 13.17
C VAL A 904 -15.38 25.21 12.49
N ASN A 905 -15.05 24.08 13.11
CA ASN A 905 -14.24 23.02 12.49
C ASN A 905 -15.12 21.96 11.79
N ALA A 906 -16.10 22.43 11.01
CA ALA A 906 -17.20 21.65 10.46
C ALA A 906 -17.38 21.91 8.96
N ASP A 907 -17.96 20.94 8.25
CA ASP A 907 -18.37 21.13 6.86
C ASP A 907 -19.64 21.96 6.80
N VAL A 908 -19.71 22.93 5.89
CA VAL A 908 -20.92 23.73 5.63
C VAL A 908 -21.41 23.44 4.21
N ILE A 909 -22.60 22.85 4.09
CA ILE A 909 -23.19 22.42 2.82
C ILE A 909 -24.40 23.30 2.50
N VAL A 910 -24.30 24.07 1.43
CA VAL A 910 -25.37 24.94 0.92
C VAL A 910 -26.08 24.27 -0.23
N GLY A 911 -27.30 23.80 0.04
CA GLY A 911 -28.15 23.15 -0.93
C GLY A 911 -28.60 24.07 -2.07
N PRO A 912 -29.25 23.50 -3.11
CA PRO A 912 -29.61 24.25 -4.32
C PRO A 912 -30.49 25.47 -4.05
N HIS A 913 -30.12 26.63 -4.62
CA HIS A 913 -30.75 27.94 -4.38
C HIS A 913 -30.75 28.42 -2.92
N GLY A 914 -29.78 27.97 -2.10
CA GLY A 914 -29.53 28.56 -0.79
C GLY A 914 -28.86 29.94 -0.89
N ASN A 915 -28.91 30.72 0.18
CA ASN A 915 -28.22 32.00 0.30
C ASN A 915 -27.26 31.96 1.49
N VAL A 916 -26.04 32.43 1.28
CA VAL A 916 -25.05 32.65 2.35
C VAL A 916 -24.58 34.09 2.28
N GLU A 917 -24.73 34.82 3.38
CA GLU A 917 -24.20 36.16 3.56
C GLU A 917 -22.95 36.13 4.44
N LEU A 918 -21.84 36.62 3.90
CA LEU A 918 -20.55 36.63 4.56
C LEU A 918 -20.24 38.03 5.13
N GLY A 919 -19.84 38.07 6.40
CA GLY A 919 -19.38 39.28 7.09
C GLY A 919 -17.89 39.55 6.89
N VAL A 920 -17.18 39.99 7.95
CA VAL A 920 -15.71 40.19 7.97
C VAL A 920 -14.95 38.86 8.16
N ALA A 921 -15.58 37.73 7.81
CA ALA A 921 -15.12 36.40 8.18
C ALA A 921 -13.85 35.98 7.41
N THR A 922 -12.86 35.45 8.14
CA THR A 922 -11.70 34.75 7.56
C THR A 922 -11.88 33.24 7.45
N ASN A 923 -12.79 32.65 8.22
CA ASN A 923 -13.05 31.21 8.22
C ASN A 923 -14.54 30.95 8.47
N VAL A 924 -15.19 30.17 7.60
CA VAL A 924 -16.63 29.82 7.54
C VAL A 924 -16.84 28.31 7.85
N GLY A 925 -15.78 27.56 8.12
CA GLY A 925 -15.84 26.11 8.32
C GLY A 925 -14.55 25.40 7.93
N ARG A 926 -14.52 24.08 8.12
CA ARG A 926 -13.46 23.20 7.57
C ARG A 926 -13.48 23.21 6.04
N ARG A 927 -14.68 23.18 5.44
CA ARG A 927 -14.92 23.42 4.01
C ARG A 927 -16.34 23.93 3.76
N LEU A 928 -16.53 24.68 2.69
CA LEU A 928 -17.81 25.23 2.24
C LEU A 928 -18.22 24.61 0.90
N VAL A 929 -19.27 23.79 0.90
CA VAL A 929 -19.80 23.11 -0.30
C VAL A 929 -21.00 23.87 -0.84
N LEU A 930 -20.95 24.28 -2.11
CA LEU A 930 -21.94 25.13 -2.75
C LEU A 930 -22.57 24.40 -3.93
N HIS A 931 -23.91 24.32 -3.97
CA HIS A 931 -24.65 23.68 -5.07
C HIS A 931 -25.27 24.71 -6.04
N THR A 932 -25.81 24.23 -7.17
CA THR A 932 -26.45 25.08 -8.19
C THR A 932 -27.50 26.03 -7.62
N GLY A 933 -27.47 27.28 -8.08
CA GLY A 933 -28.39 28.34 -7.69
C GLY A 933 -28.00 29.06 -6.40
N THR A 934 -26.94 28.63 -5.72
CA THR A 934 -26.48 29.26 -4.47
C THR A 934 -26.11 30.72 -4.70
N PHE A 935 -26.54 31.61 -3.81
CA PHE A 935 -26.14 33.01 -3.78
C PHE A 935 -25.17 33.27 -2.61
N VAL A 936 -24.01 33.85 -2.89
CA VAL A 936 -23.01 34.26 -1.89
C VAL A 936 -22.94 35.79 -1.86
N GLY A 937 -23.46 36.40 -0.80
CA GLY A 937 -23.55 37.86 -0.60
C GLY A 937 -22.62 38.38 0.49
N THR A 938 -22.50 39.71 0.62
CA THR A 938 -21.77 40.37 1.72
C THR A 938 -22.69 41.22 2.59
N ALA A 939 -22.75 40.94 3.89
CA ALA A 939 -23.68 41.58 4.84
C ALA A 939 -23.24 42.98 5.31
N THR A 940 -21.94 43.28 5.23
CA THR A 940 -21.36 44.52 5.74
C THR A 940 -20.64 45.23 4.62
N GLY A 941 -20.70 46.57 4.60
CA GLY A 941 -19.81 47.34 3.75
C GLY A 941 -18.37 47.20 4.26
N THR A 942 -17.73 46.06 4.03
CA THR A 942 -16.33 45.65 4.29
C THR A 942 -15.97 44.52 3.31
N ALA A 943 -14.71 44.43 2.85
CA ALA A 943 -14.30 43.45 1.84
C ALA A 943 -13.97 42.10 2.50
N PRO A 944 -14.66 40.99 2.19
CA PRO A 944 -14.40 39.69 2.81
C PRO A 944 -13.13 39.02 2.25
N ARG A 945 -12.38 38.33 3.12
CA ARG A 945 -11.25 37.45 2.76
C ARG A 945 -11.46 36.06 3.33
N ILE A 946 -11.94 35.13 2.53
CA ILE A 946 -12.37 33.79 2.93
C ILE A 946 -11.19 32.81 2.80
N ALA A 947 -10.66 32.30 3.90
CA ALA A 947 -9.59 31.29 3.90
C ALA A 947 -10.11 29.84 3.89
N THR A 948 -11.42 29.64 4.04
CA THR A 948 -12.05 28.31 4.00
C THR A 948 -11.98 27.69 2.61
N PRO A 949 -11.54 26.42 2.48
CA PRO A 949 -11.65 25.67 1.24
C PRO A 949 -13.10 25.55 0.75
N ILE A 950 -13.33 25.72 -0.54
CA ILE A 950 -14.66 25.74 -1.15
C ILE A 950 -14.77 24.69 -2.24
N ILE A 951 -15.91 23.99 -2.25
CA ILE A 951 -16.27 23.02 -3.27
C ILE A 951 -17.49 23.55 -4.04
N VAL A 952 -17.38 23.68 -5.36
CA VAL A 952 -18.41 24.25 -6.24
C VAL A 952 -19.03 23.13 -7.09
N ASN A 953 -20.25 22.73 -6.74
CA ASN A 953 -21.01 21.65 -7.38
C ASN A 953 -22.22 22.19 -8.14
N GLY A 954 -22.01 23.21 -8.97
CA GLY A 954 -23.09 23.86 -9.72
C GLY A 954 -22.86 25.33 -10.05
N HIS A 955 -23.89 26.02 -10.54
CA HIS A 955 -23.83 27.45 -10.83
C HIS A 955 -24.06 28.29 -9.57
N VAL A 956 -22.99 28.87 -9.02
CA VAL A 956 -23.00 29.71 -7.82
C VAL A 956 -22.91 31.17 -8.25
N THR A 957 -23.83 32.00 -7.77
CA THR A 957 -23.78 33.46 -8.00
C THR A 957 -23.14 34.15 -6.80
N ASN A 958 -22.15 35.03 -7.00
CA ASN A 958 -21.62 35.86 -5.92
C ASN A 958 -21.81 37.36 -6.16
N ASN A 959 -22.11 38.13 -5.11
CA ASN A 959 -22.34 39.57 -5.20
C ASN A 959 -21.78 40.33 -3.97
N ALA A 960 -20.88 41.28 -4.20
CA ALA A 960 -20.37 42.19 -3.16
C ALA A 960 -21.21 43.47 -3.15
N THR A 961 -21.77 43.85 -2.01
CA THR A 961 -22.77 44.95 -1.87
C THR A 961 -22.18 46.37 -2.05
N ASP A 962 -23.07 47.35 -2.26
CA ASP A 962 -22.88 48.56 -3.07
C ASP A 962 -22.11 49.76 -2.48
N VAL A 963 -21.05 49.56 -1.68
CA VAL A 963 -20.30 50.69 -1.08
C VAL A 963 -18.77 50.55 -1.24
N GLY A 964 -18.20 51.21 -2.26
CA GLY A 964 -16.74 51.37 -2.47
C GLY A 964 -16.03 50.24 -3.25
N PRO A 965 -14.70 50.34 -3.52
CA PRO A 965 -13.94 49.33 -4.24
C PRO A 965 -13.68 48.12 -3.33
N ARG A 966 -14.57 47.12 -3.38
CA ARG A 966 -14.49 45.93 -2.51
C ARG A 966 -14.39 44.67 -3.36
N VAL A 967 -13.23 44.02 -3.28
CA VAL A 967 -12.87 42.73 -3.89
C VAL A 967 -13.26 41.62 -2.91
N MET A 968 -14.00 40.60 -3.35
CA MET A 968 -14.18 39.37 -2.57
C MET A 968 -12.94 38.50 -2.77
N THR A 969 -12.20 38.25 -1.70
CA THR A 969 -10.98 37.45 -1.75
C THR A 969 -11.27 36.03 -1.28
N TRP A 970 -10.97 35.07 -2.14
CA TRP A 970 -11.05 33.63 -1.91
C TRP A 970 -9.61 33.14 -1.69
N ALA A 971 -9.18 33.10 -0.44
CA ALA A 971 -7.83 32.72 -0.03
C ALA A 971 -7.69 31.23 0.31
N GLY A 972 -8.78 30.49 0.46
CA GLY A 972 -8.77 29.02 0.56
C GLY A 972 -8.78 28.34 -0.80
N ASP A 973 -8.57 27.03 -0.80
CA ASP A 973 -8.59 26.20 -2.02
C ASP A 973 -9.98 26.16 -2.65
N VAL A 974 -10.06 26.29 -3.98
CA VAL A 974 -11.32 26.25 -4.74
C VAL A 974 -11.33 25.00 -5.62
N SER A 975 -12.35 24.18 -5.46
CA SER A 975 -12.45 22.87 -6.14
C SER A 975 -13.86 22.56 -6.62
N GLY A 976 -14.04 21.47 -7.37
CA GLY A 976 -15.34 20.97 -7.85
C GLY A 976 -15.53 21.03 -9.37
N THR A 977 -16.77 20.96 -9.83
CA THR A 977 -17.13 20.86 -11.28
C THR A 977 -18.18 21.88 -11.74
N GLY A 978 -18.37 22.93 -10.93
CA GLY A 978 -19.38 23.96 -11.16
C GLY A 978 -18.88 25.26 -11.79
N ALA A 979 -19.70 26.30 -11.69
CA ALA A 979 -19.41 27.63 -12.20
C ALA A 979 -19.58 28.67 -11.09
N ILE A 980 -18.56 29.50 -10.86
CA ILE A 980 -18.68 30.71 -10.07
C ILE A 980 -19.00 31.85 -11.02
N VAL A 981 -20.20 32.39 -10.87
CA VAL A 981 -20.74 33.47 -11.70
C VAL A 981 -20.89 34.74 -10.89
N ARG A 982 -20.25 35.79 -11.36
CA ARG A 982 -20.35 37.10 -10.71
C ARG A 982 -21.69 37.76 -11.04
N GLY A 983 -22.46 38.13 -10.01
CA GLY A 983 -23.71 38.88 -10.12
C GLY A 983 -23.54 40.38 -10.47
N ILE A 984 -24.64 41.02 -10.85
CA ILE A 984 -24.69 42.43 -11.29
C ILE A 984 -24.95 43.35 -10.08
N GLY A 985 -24.03 44.28 -9.80
CA GLY A 985 -24.20 45.36 -8.82
C GLY A 985 -24.11 46.74 -9.47
N ASN A 986 -24.57 47.80 -8.78
CA ASN A 986 -24.80 49.16 -9.30
C ASN A 986 -23.52 49.91 -9.74
N GLY A 987 -22.96 49.56 -10.90
CA GLY A 987 -22.08 50.45 -11.67
C GLY A 987 -20.58 50.50 -11.31
N TYR A 988 -20.06 49.58 -10.49
CA TYR A 988 -18.62 49.53 -10.16
C TYR A 988 -17.92 48.28 -10.70
N ASP A 989 -16.68 48.45 -11.16
CA ASP A 989 -15.83 47.40 -11.74
C ASP A 989 -15.18 46.53 -10.66
N ARG A 990 -15.97 45.69 -9.99
CA ARG A 990 -15.55 44.83 -8.86
C ARG A 990 -15.07 43.45 -9.34
N THR A 991 -14.03 42.88 -8.73
CA THR A 991 -13.41 41.59 -9.13
C THR A 991 -13.34 40.59 -7.96
N ASN A 992 -13.36 39.28 -8.24
CA ASN A 992 -12.95 38.22 -7.30
C ASN A 992 -11.43 38.05 -7.34
N ARG A 993 -10.80 37.99 -6.18
CA ARG A 993 -9.37 37.63 -6.06
C ARG A 993 -9.27 36.22 -5.51
N TYR A 994 -8.40 35.39 -6.09
CA TYR A 994 -8.12 34.04 -5.62
C TYR A 994 -6.64 33.94 -5.26
N LEU A 995 -6.31 33.42 -4.07
CA LEU A 995 -4.92 33.36 -3.56
C LEU A 995 -4.45 31.96 -3.13
N GLY A 996 -5.36 31.00 -2.90
CA GLY A 996 -5.03 29.61 -2.51
C GLY A 996 -4.69 28.74 -3.71
N SER A 997 -5.27 27.54 -3.79
CA SER A 997 -5.22 26.71 -5.01
C SER A 997 -6.54 26.61 -5.76
N ILE A 998 -6.50 26.20 -7.03
CA ILE A 998 -7.66 25.80 -7.82
C ILE A 998 -7.44 24.38 -8.32
N SER A 999 -8.41 23.49 -8.08
CA SER A 999 -8.39 22.08 -8.51
C SER A 999 -9.76 21.65 -9.06
N PRO A 1000 -9.96 21.58 -10.38
CA PRO A 1000 -11.16 20.98 -10.94
C PRO A 1000 -11.26 19.50 -10.54
N GLY A 1001 -12.45 19.01 -10.23
CA GLY A 1001 -12.66 17.59 -9.89
C GLY A 1001 -12.15 17.16 -8.51
N PHE A 1002 -12.75 16.09 -7.99
CA PHE A 1002 -12.19 15.23 -6.94
C PHE A 1002 -12.37 13.83 -7.50
N ASP A 1003 -11.27 13.08 -7.67
CA ASP A 1003 -11.27 11.72 -8.23
C ASP A 1003 -11.61 11.64 -9.74
N GLY A 1004 -11.00 12.51 -10.57
CA GLY A 1004 -11.06 12.44 -12.03
C GLY A 1004 -11.49 13.74 -12.74
N ALA A 1005 -11.44 13.71 -14.08
CA ALA A 1005 -11.62 14.88 -14.95
C ALA A 1005 -12.80 15.79 -14.58
N GLY A 1006 -12.48 17.02 -14.17
CA GLY A 1006 -13.44 18.05 -13.77
C GLY A 1006 -13.39 19.32 -14.62
N GLN A 1007 -14.43 20.16 -14.53
CA GLN A 1007 -14.40 21.50 -15.11
C GLN A 1007 -14.89 22.58 -14.14
N LEU A 1008 -14.05 23.56 -13.85
CA LEU A 1008 -14.44 24.79 -13.13
C LEU A 1008 -14.56 25.98 -14.08
N VAL A 1009 -15.67 26.70 -13.97
CA VAL A 1009 -15.93 27.87 -14.81
C VAL A 1009 -16.00 29.14 -13.95
N PHE A 1010 -15.18 30.12 -14.27
CA PHE A 1010 -15.24 31.47 -13.73
C PHE A 1010 -15.82 32.40 -14.78
N ARG A 1011 -17.03 32.91 -14.52
CA ARG A 1011 -17.77 33.70 -15.48
C ARG A 1011 -18.22 35.03 -14.90
N LYS A 1012 -18.10 36.09 -15.70
CA LYS A 1012 -18.80 37.35 -15.44
C LYS A 1012 -20.19 37.35 -16.10
N GLN A 1013 -21.24 37.75 -15.38
CA GLN A 1013 -22.57 37.91 -15.96
C GLN A 1013 -22.62 39.12 -16.92
N THR A 1014 -23.16 38.94 -18.13
CA THR A 1014 -23.22 39.97 -19.18
C THR A 1014 -24.49 40.83 -19.04
N MET A 1015 -24.37 42.16 -19.13
CA MET A 1015 -25.53 43.07 -19.29
C MET A 1015 -25.87 43.24 -20.77
N ALA A 1016 -27.15 43.37 -21.11
CA ALA A 1016 -27.54 43.99 -22.36
C ALA A 1016 -27.14 45.49 -22.32
N GLY A 1017 -26.00 45.84 -22.93
CA GLY A 1017 -25.57 47.23 -23.12
C GLY A 1017 -24.67 47.87 -22.04
N GLY A 1018 -24.08 47.10 -21.11
CA GLY A 1018 -23.14 47.64 -20.10
C GLY A 1018 -21.67 47.64 -20.56
N THR A 1019 -20.87 48.62 -20.12
CA THR A 1019 -19.43 48.73 -20.46
C THR A 1019 -18.60 47.60 -19.87
N ALA A 1020 -17.77 46.98 -20.70
CA ALA A 1020 -16.89 45.86 -20.36
C ALA A 1020 -15.63 46.32 -19.59
N GLY A 1021 -15.79 46.73 -18.32
CA GLY A 1021 -14.67 46.81 -17.38
C GLY A 1021 -14.35 45.45 -16.73
N GLY A 1022 -13.15 45.29 -16.13
CA GLY A 1022 -12.88 44.26 -15.11
C GLY A 1022 -11.84 43.21 -15.49
N THR A 1023 -10.98 42.86 -14.54
CA THR A 1023 -10.02 41.74 -14.62
C THR A 1023 -10.47 40.57 -13.75
N MET A 1024 -9.94 39.37 -13.99
CA MET A 1024 -9.94 38.29 -12.99
C MET A 1024 -8.57 38.29 -12.31
N LEU A 1025 -8.54 38.27 -10.97
CA LEU A 1025 -7.28 38.29 -10.21
C LEU A 1025 -7.01 36.87 -9.70
N LEU A 1026 -6.02 36.21 -10.26
CA LEU A 1026 -5.51 34.92 -9.81
C LEU A 1026 -4.09 35.09 -9.28
N GLY A 1027 -3.88 34.88 -7.99
CA GLY A 1027 -2.63 35.13 -7.29
C GLY A 1027 -2.30 36.62 -7.17
N GLU A 1028 -1.22 36.92 -6.44
CA GLU A 1028 -0.61 38.25 -6.38
C GLU A 1028 0.91 38.15 -6.25
N ALA A 1029 1.61 39.30 -6.36
CA ALA A 1029 3.07 39.31 -6.28
C ALA A 1029 3.54 38.88 -4.88
N GLY A 1030 4.28 37.77 -4.81
CA GLY A 1030 4.77 37.17 -3.55
C GLY A 1030 3.86 36.09 -2.96
N ASP A 1031 2.66 35.88 -3.53
CA ASP A 1031 1.70 34.84 -3.13
C ASP A 1031 1.01 34.27 -4.39
N PRO A 1032 1.71 33.43 -5.19
CA PRO A 1032 1.17 32.87 -6.42
C PRO A 1032 0.07 31.86 -6.13
N LEU A 1033 -0.96 31.85 -6.97
CA LEU A 1033 -2.05 30.87 -6.88
C LEU A 1033 -1.66 29.57 -7.57
N LEU A 1034 -1.85 28.44 -6.90
CA LEU A 1034 -1.51 27.12 -7.43
C LEU A 1034 -2.68 26.49 -8.21
N LEU A 1035 -2.45 26.10 -9.46
CA LEU A 1035 -3.36 25.28 -10.25
C LEU A 1035 -2.95 23.81 -10.11
N ASN A 1036 -3.78 23.02 -9.44
CA ASN A 1036 -3.62 21.57 -9.35
C ASN A 1036 -4.45 20.92 -10.47
N ILE A 1037 -3.78 20.21 -11.38
CA ILE A 1037 -4.39 19.72 -12.62
C ILE A 1037 -4.22 18.21 -12.74
N GLU A 1038 -5.34 17.48 -12.78
CA GLU A 1038 -5.43 16.06 -13.14
C GLU A 1038 -5.66 15.86 -14.66
N ASP A 1039 -5.68 14.62 -15.11
CA ASP A 1039 -5.93 14.33 -16.52
C ASP A 1039 -7.39 14.63 -16.89
N GLY A 1040 -7.59 15.36 -17.98
CA GLY A 1040 -8.91 15.81 -18.43
C GLY A 1040 -9.49 17.03 -17.71
N ASP A 1041 -8.80 17.60 -16.71
CA ASP A 1041 -9.25 18.79 -16.00
C ASP A 1041 -9.31 20.03 -16.88
N ARG A 1042 -10.28 20.92 -16.59
CA ARG A 1042 -10.51 22.17 -17.31
C ARG A 1042 -10.87 23.33 -16.40
N ILE A 1043 -10.16 24.44 -16.56
CA ILE A 1043 -10.46 25.73 -15.95
C ILE A 1043 -10.85 26.69 -17.07
N ARG A 1044 -12.03 27.30 -16.98
CA ARG A 1044 -12.51 28.25 -18.00
C ARG A 1044 -12.77 29.62 -17.40
N VAL A 1045 -12.24 30.66 -18.04
CA VAL A 1045 -12.45 32.06 -17.71
C VAL A 1045 -13.23 32.73 -18.85
N GLU A 1046 -14.43 33.23 -18.56
CA GLU A 1046 -15.40 33.68 -19.56
C GLU A 1046 -15.96 35.08 -19.24
N ASN A 1047 -16.24 35.87 -20.29
CA ASN A 1047 -16.78 37.23 -20.22
C ASN A 1047 -15.90 38.25 -19.46
N PHE A 1048 -14.59 38.01 -19.39
CA PHE A 1048 -13.62 38.99 -18.88
C PHE A 1048 -12.92 39.69 -20.06
N PRO A 1049 -12.98 41.03 -20.17
CA PRO A 1049 -12.48 41.75 -21.35
C PRO A 1049 -10.96 41.88 -21.44
N ALA A 1050 -10.25 41.75 -20.30
CA ALA A 1050 -8.78 41.78 -20.26
C ALA A 1050 -8.20 40.37 -20.36
N PRO A 1051 -7.05 40.16 -21.04
CA PRO A 1051 -6.34 38.88 -21.05
C PRO A 1051 -5.99 38.39 -19.64
N LEU A 1052 -6.00 37.07 -19.44
CA LEU A 1052 -5.65 36.46 -18.16
C LEU A 1052 -4.12 36.50 -17.93
N GLY A 1053 -3.68 37.16 -16.87
CA GLY A 1053 -2.26 37.22 -16.49
C GLY A 1053 -1.78 35.89 -15.90
N LEU A 1054 -0.66 35.36 -16.39
CA LEU A 1054 -0.10 34.07 -15.95
C LEU A 1054 1.02 34.19 -14.92
N THR A 1055 1.61 35.37 -14.73
CA THR A 1055 2.83 35.58 -13.93
C THR A 1055 2.66 35.39 -12.43
N THR A 1056 1.43 35.19 -11.96
CA THR A 1056 1.06 34.96 -10.56
C THR A 1056 0.42 33.58 -10.37
N LEU A 1057 0.59 32.69 -11.36
CA LEU A 1057 0.06 31.33 -11.37
C LEU A 1057 1.19 30.31 -11.33
N ASP A 1058 1.12 29.41 -10.36
CA ASP A 1058 1.88 28.15 -10.35
C ASP A 1058 1.00 27.03 -10.90
N VAL A 1059 1.59 26.03 -11.53
CA VAL A 1059 0.87 24.85 -12.04
C VAL A 1059 1.54 23.59 -11.53
N MET A 1060 0.77 22.69 -10.92
CA MET A 1060 1.17 21.34 -10.52
C MET A 1060 0.28 20.33 -11.23
N PHE A 1061 0.89 19.41 -11.97
CA PHE A 1061 0.18 18.28 -12.56
C PHE A 1061 0.18 17.10 -11.58
N LEU A 1062 -1.01 16.72 -11.10
CA LEU A 1062 -1.18 15.63 -10.12
C LEU A 1062 -1.19 14.27 -10.82
N THR A 1063 -1.95 14.15 -11.91
CA THR A 1063 -1.95 12.99 -12.81
C THR A 1063 -1.85 13.48 -14.27
N PRO A 1064 -0.81 13.13 -15.02
CA PRO A 1064 -0.72 13.52 -16.42
C PRO A 1064 -1.55 12.61 -17.33
N GLY A 1065 -1.99 13.15 -18.47
CA GLY A 1065 -2.58 12.35 -19.54
C GLY A 1065 -1.59 11.41 -20.21
N ALA A 1066 -2.13 10.46 -20.97
CA ALA A 1066 -1.33 9.45 -21.68
C ALA A 1066 -0.20 10.09 -22.51
N PRO A 1067 1.03 9.52 -22.50
CA PRO A 1067 2.15 10.02 -23.29
C PRO A 1067 1.76 10.22 -24.76
N GLY A 1068 2.04 11.41 -25.31
CA GLY A 1068 1.66 11.78 -26.68
C GLY A 1068 0.28 12.43 -26.83
N THR A 1069 -0.45 12.67 -25.73
CA THR A 1069 -1.67 13.48 -25.72
C THR A 1069 -1.42 14.84 -25.05
N THR A 1070 -2.19 15.86 -25.46
CA THR A 1070 -2.17 17.19 -24.84
C THR A 1070 -3.43 17.37 -23.99
N SER A 1071 -3.27 17.51 -22.67
CA SER A 1071 -4.36 17.85 -21.77
C SER A 1071 -4.58 19.37 -21.80
N TRP A 1072 -5.66 19.82 -22.44
CA TRP A 1072 -6.02 21.24 -22.53
C TRP A 1072 -6.78 21.68 -21.29
N PHE A 1073 -6.07 22.35 -20.37
CA PHE A 1073 -6.55 22.55 -19.01
C PHE A 1073 -6.94 23.99 -18.65
N LEU A 1074 -6.51 25.01 -19.40
CA LEU A 1074 -6.83 26.41 -19.10
C LEU A 1074 -7.34 27.15 -20.33
N TYR A 1075 -8.51 27.77 -20.22
CA TYR A 1075 -9.17 28.55 -21.27
C TYR A 1075 -9.46 29.98 -20.80
N SER A 1076 -9.20 30.97 -21.66
CA SER A 1076 -9.56 32.37 -21.42
C SER A 1076 -10.09 33.02 -22.70
N GLU A 1077 -11.34 33.47 -22.70
CA GLU A 1077 -11.99 34.07 -23.88
C GLU A 1077 -11.23 35.29 -24.45
N SER A 1078 -10.58 36.06 -23.60
CA SER A 1078 -9.76 37.24 -23.94
C SER A 1078 -8.27 36.93 -24.18
N GLY A 1079 -7.89 35.65 -24.15
CA GLY A 1079 -6.50 35.21 -24.27
C GLY A 1079 -5.69 35.36 -22.97
N PHE A 1080 -4.36 35.26 -23.08
CA PHE A 1080 -3.41 35.20 -21.96
C PHE A 1080 -2.32 36.27 -22.09
N ALA A 1081 -1.75 36.70 -20.97
CA ALA A 1081 -0.61 37.62 -20.91
C ALA A 1081 0.48 37.12 -19.95
N GLY A 1082 1.74 37.19 -20.38
CA GLY A 1082 2.90 36.72 -19.61
C GLY A 1082 3.11 35.20 -19.69
N ALA A 1083 3.98 34.67 -18.84
CA ALA A 1083 4.23 33.24 -18.65
C ALA A 1083 3.88 32.84 -17.20
N PHE A 1084 3.66 31.55 -16.96
CA PHE A 1084 3.46 31.03 -15.60
C PHE A 1084 4.64 31.36 -14.69
N ASN A 1085 4.36 31.54 -13.39
CA ASN A 1085 5.38 31.75 -12.37
C ASN A 1085 6.23 30.48 -12.19
N SER A 1086 5.58 29.32 -12.09
CA SER A 1086 6.23 28.02 -12.14
C SER A 1086 5.31 26.95 -12.74
N VAL A 1087 5.90 25.88 -13.26
CA VAL A 1087 5.20 24.72 -13.81
C VAL A 1087 5.93 23.48 -13.35
N ASN A 1088 5.24 22.61 -12.63
CA ASN A 1088 5.76 21.36 -12.08
C ASN A 1088 4.94 20.18 -12.64
N PHE A 1089 5.61 19.30 -13.37
CA PHE A 1089 5.02 18.08 -13.94
C PHE A 1089 5.08 16.88 -12.97
N ASN A 1090 5.41 17.11 -11.69
CA ASN A 1090 5.59 16.11 -10.64
C ASN A 1090 6.65 15.06 -11.03
N VAL A 1091 6.33 13.77 -11.07
CA VAL A 1091 7.25 12.67 -11.44
C VAL A 1091 7.44 12.52 -12.95
N PHE A 1092 6.96 13.46 -13.78
CA PHE A 1092 6.93 13.35 -15.24
C PHE A 1092 7.70 14.51 -15.92
N THR A 1093 8.05 14.33 -17.19
CA THR A 1093 8.58 15.39 -18.06
C THR A 1093 7.56 15.84 -19.10
N GLY A 1094 7.41 17.15 -19.30
CA GLY A 1094 6.44 17.69 -20.26
C GLY A 1094 6.74 19.12 -20.71
N HIS A 1095 5.89 19.64 -21.60
CA HIS A 1095 5.93 21.04 -22.03
C HIS A 1095 4.51 21.60 -22.19
N LEU A 1096 4.38 22.92 -22.06
CA LEU A 1096 3.11 23.62 -22.29
C LEU A 1096 2.95 23.98 -23.77
N ALA A 1097 1.75 23.80 -24.30
CA ALA A 1097 1.33 24.24 -25.62
C ALA A 1097 0.18 25.26 -25.47
N SER A 1098 0.16 26.30 -26.32
CA SER A 1098 -0.89 27.33 -26.28
C SER A 1098 -1.26 27.81 -27.67
N ASN A 1099 -2.54 28.14 -27.90
CA ASN A 1099 -3.05 28.74 -29.14
C ASN A 1099 -2.72 27.96 -30.43
N ASP A 1100 -2.88 26.64 -30.41
CA ASP A 1100 -2.94 25.81 -31.62
C ASP A 1100 -4.19 26.19 -32.46
N PRO A 1101 -4.14 26.21 -33.81
CA PRO A 1101 -5.31 26.37 -34.68
C PRO A 1101 -6.57 25.56 -34.29
N ALA A 1102 -6.41 24.36 -33.72
CA ALA A 1102 -7.51 23.54 -33.25
C ALA A 1102 -8.04 23.91 -31.85
N HIS A 1103 -7.27 24.68 -31.07
CA HIS A 1103 -7.51 25.01 -29.66
C HIS A 1103 -7.20 26.48 -29.36
N VAL A 1104 -7.81 27.39 -30.13
CA VAL A 1104 -7.66 28.84 -29.94
C VAL A 1104 -8.10 29.22 -28.52
N ASN A 1105 -7.32 30.08 -27.85
CA ASN A 1105 -7.56 30.58 -26.49
C ASN A 1105 -7.42 29.52 -25.38
N TRP A 1106 -6.75 28.40 -25.65
CA TRP A 1106 -6.40 27.37 -24.66
C TRP A 1106 -4.90 27.30 -24.39
N ILE A 1107 -4.57 26.87 -23.18
CA ILE A 1107 -3.28 26.33 -22.76
C ILE A 1107 -3.48 24.86 -22.39
N GLY A 1108 -2.57 24.02 -22.87
CA GLY A 1108 -2.51 22.60 -22.55
C GLY A 1108 -1.11 22.15 -22.19
N ALA A 1109 -1.02 20.95 -21.61
CA ALA A 1109 0.23 20.28 -21.25
C ALA A 1109 0.35 18.97 -22.02
N ALA A 1110 1.49 18.76 -22.67
CA ALA A 1110 1.82 17.52 -23.35
C ALA A 1110 2.90 16.77 -22.57
N VAL A 1111 2.61 15.52 -22.24
CA VAL A 1111 3.50 14.63 -21.50
C VAL A 1111 4.28 13.82 -22.52
N MET A 1112 5.61 13.82 -22.38
CA MET A 1112 6.47 13.04 -23.26
C MET A 1112 6.84 11.73 -22.57
N PRO A 1113 6.79 10.58 -23.27
CA PRO A 1113 7.41 9.37 -22.75
C PRO A 1113 8.91 9.61 -22.66
N GLU A 1114 9.54 9.32 -21.52
CA GLU A 1114 11.00 9.41 -21.43
C GLU A 1114 11.64 8.55 -22.53
N PRO A 1115 12.63 9.07 -23.28
CA PRO A 1115 13.57 8.21 -23.95
C PRO A 1115 14.71 7.88 -22.97
N ALA A 1116 15.00 6.58 -22.85
CA ALA A 1116 16.33 6.12 -22.46
C ALA A 1116 17.39 6.98 -23.17
N ALA A 1117 18.36 7.48 -22.41
CA ALA A 1117 19.54 8.12 -22.97
C ALA A 1117 20.22 7.18 -23.96
N VAL A 1118 20.21 7.50 -25.27
CA VAL A 1118 21.24 7.17 -26.29
C VAL A 1118 20.89 7.89 -27.61
N PHE A 1119 21.81 8.78 -28.04
CA PHE A 1119 22.05 9.33 -29.38
C PHE A 1119 20.92 10.03 -30.17
N CYS A 1120 21.05 11.36 -30.29
CA CYS A 1120 21.15 12.00 -31.61
C CYS A 1120 21.87 13.35 -31.50
N ALA A 1121 23.15 13.35 -31.85
CA ALA A 1121 23.81 14.55 -32.34
C ALA A 1121 23.11 14.98 -33.65
N GLY A 1122 22.63 16.22 -33.70
CA GLY A 1122 22.33 16.92 -34.93
C GLY A 1122 20.86 17.20 -35.22
N VAL A 1123 20.29 18.24 -34.61
CA VAL A 1123 19.55 19.29 -35.33
C VAL A 1123 19.80 20.62 -34.63
N ALA A 1124 20.95 21.23 -34.93
CA ALA A 1124 21.15 22.66 -34.76
C ALA A 1124 20.76 23.35 -36.08
N ALA A 1125 19.51 23.78 -36.21
CA ALA A 1125 19.10 24.87 -37.09
C ALA A 1125 17.64 25.23 -36.79
N PHE A 1126 17.38 26.53 -36.62
CA PHE A 1126 16.08 27.19 -36.38
C PHE A 1126 15.56 27.27 -34.94
N ALA A 1127 16.09 28.24 -34.18
CA ALA A 1127 15.29 29.33 -33.60
C ALA A 1127 16.21 30.33 -32.87
N LEU A 1128 16.97 31.09 -33.64
CA LEU A 1128 17.50 32.37 -33.18
C LEU A 1128 16.90 33.44 -34.09
N ALA A 1129 16.41 34.50 -33.44
CA ALA A 1129 15.95 35.78 -34.00
C ALA A 1129 14.42 35.94 -34.15
N ARG A 1130 13.77 36.50 -33.12
CA ARG A 1130 13.50 37.96 -33.04
C ARG A 1130 12.42 38.27 -31.99
N SER A 1131 12.87 38.80 -30.86
CA SER A 1131 12.22 39.95 -30.24
C SER A 1131 12.48 41.21 -31.08
N VAL A 1132 11.59 42.19 -30.95
CA VAL A 1132 11.68 43.60 -31.39
C VAL A 1132 11.18 43.89 -32.82
N LEU A 1133 9.98 44.46 -32.88
CA LEU A 1133 9.66 45.57 -33.79
C LEU A 1133 9.74 46.87 -32.96
N PRO A 1134 10.14 47.99 -33.57
CA PRO A 1134 9.11 48.83 -34.18
C PRO A 1134 9.53 49.45 -35.52
N GLY A 1135 8.56 49.70 -36.40
CA GLY A 1135 8.70 50.74 -37.41
C GLY A 1135 8.07 50.50 -38.77
N ILE A 1136 6.82 50.96 -38.93
CA ILE A 1136 6.36 51.84 -40.02
C ILE A 1136 6.41 51.33 -41.49
N ARG A 1137 5.18 51.07 -41.97
CA ARG A 1137 4.55 51.40 -43.29
C ARG A 1137 5.09 50.85 -44.63
N ARG A 1138 4.07 50.39 -45.39
CA ARG A 1138 3.73 50.57 -46.83
C ARG A 1138 4.23 49.56 -47.88
N GLY A 1139 3.27 49.12 -48.71
CA GLY A 1139 3.43 48.76 -50.13
C GLY A 1139 3.54 47.25 -50.40
N SER A 1140 2.44 46.53 -50.71
CA SER A 1140 1.78 46.38 -52.02
C SER A 1140 2.40 45.31 -52.96
N ARG A 1141 1.52 44.41 -53.41
CA ARG A 1141 1.45 43.72 -54.72
C ARG A 1141 2.28 42.45 -54.99
N ASP A 1142 1.53 41.35 -55.08
CA ASP A 1142 1.30 40.48 -56.26
C ASP A 1142 2.42 39.60 -56.87
N ARG A 1143 1.99 38.34 -57.07
CA ARG A 1143 2.28 37.36 -58.16
C ARG A 1143 3.64 36.63 -58.21
N ALA A 1144 3.59 35.36 -57.77
CA ALA A 1144 3.75 34.10 -58.55
C ALA A 1144 4.36 34.14 -59.99
N PRO A 1145 4.81 33.00 -60.60
CA PRO A 1145 5.44 31.78 -60.06
C PRO A 1145 6.48 31.08 -61.03
N ARG A 1146 6.91 29.85 -60.66
CA ARG A 1146 7.39 28.70 -61.49
C ARG A 1146 8.81 28.73 -62.08
N HIS A 1147 9.64 27.71 -61.77
CA HIS A 1147 9.77 26.47 -62.58
C HIS A 1147 10.74 25.43 -61.97
N ARG A 1148 10.40 24.15 -62.19
CA ARG A 1148 11.15 22.91 -61.89
C ARG A 1148 12.31 22.66 -62.87
N ALA A 1149 13.36 21.97 -62.39
CA ALA A 1149 14.13 20.88 -63.03
C ALA A 1149 15.35 20.57 -62.12
N ARG A 1150 16.00 19.41 -62.03
CA ARG A 1150 15.89 18.05 -62.58
C ARG A 1150 16.87 17.17 -61.77
N ARG A 1151 16.66 15.85 -61.83
CA ARG A 1151 17.43 14.74 -61.23
C ARG A 1151 18.89 14.65 -61.71
N SER A 1152 19.76 14.04 -60.88
CA SER A 1152 20.59 12.89 -61.29
C SER A 1152 21.21 12.17 -60.08
N ARG A 1153 21.33 10.85 -60.22
CA ARG A 1153 21.94 9.86 -59.31
C ARG A 1153 23.44 9.74 -59.57
N CYS A 1154 24.21 9.27 -58.59
CA CYS A 1154 25.32 8.33 -58.82
C CYS A 1154 25.51 7.37 -57.63
N ARG A 1155 25.86 6.12 -57.98
CA ARG A 1155 26.16 4.96 -57.12
C ARG A 1155 27.65 4.91 -56.78
N GLY A 1156 28.01 4.18 -55.71
CA GLY A 1156 29.19 3.29 -55.80
C GLY A 1156 29.95 2.95 -54.50
N HIS A 1157 29.79 1.68 -54.08
CA HIS A 1157 30.82 0.70 -53.67
C HIS A 1157 31.43 0.62 -52.25
N GLY A 1158 31.34 -0.61 -51.70
CA GLY A 1158 32.47 -1.41 -51.15
C GLY A 1158 32.52 -1.53 -49.62
N CYS A 1159 31.87 -2.52 -48.99
CA CYS A 1159 32.35 -3.89 -48.64
C CYS A 1159 33.57 -3.95 -47.70
N ILE A 1160 33.40 -4.49 -46.48
CA ILE A 1160 34.02 -5.75 -45.98
C ILE A 1160 33.48 -6.10 -44.56
N LEU A 1161 33.46 -7.41 -44.32
CA LEU A 1161 32.73 -8.25 -43.37
C LEU A 1161 33.39 -8.45 -41.99
N ARG A 1162 32.55 -8.87 -41.01
CA ARG A 1162 32.75 -9.70 -39.79
C ARG A 1162 32.36 -8.97 -38.49
N ALA A 1163 31.66 -9.52 -37.51
CA ALA A 1163 30.88 -10.76 -37.34
C ALA A 1163 30.16 -10.65 -35.97
N LEU A 1164 28.94 -11.22 -35.89
CA LEU A 1164 28.21 -11.74 -34.73
C LEU A 1164 27.98 -10.87 -33.46
N LEU A 1165 26.69 -10.61 -33.23
CA LEU A 1165 25.92 -10.84 -31.99
C LEU A 1165 26.67 -10.67 -30.65
N LEU A 1166 26.29 -9.60 -29.95
CA LEU A 1166 25.69 -9.66 -28.62
C LEU A 1166 24.55 -8.63 -28.56
#